data_AF-A0A7D9IEM7-F1
#
_entry.id   AF-A0A7D9IEM7-F1
#
_cell.length_a   1.000
_cell.length_b   1.000
_cell.length_c   1.000
_cell.angle_alpha   90.00
_cell.angle_beta   90.00
_cell.angle_gamma   90.00
#
_symmetry.space_group_name_H-M   'P 1'
#
loop_
_entity.id
_entity.type
_entity.pdbx_description
1 polymer ?
#
loop_
_entity_poly.entity_id
_entity_poly.type
_entity_poly.pdbx_seq_one_letter_code
_entity_poly.pdbx_strand_id
1 'polypeptide(L)'
;MKGWHENKDPNLQPFYFRRNELTVHQGYIMWGSRVVIPTNLRSEVLQVLHESHVGVVRMKALTRSYVWWPGIDSEIEGLAKGCSGCQRVQHAPKCSPLHPWEWPSTPWQRIHVDFAGPFLGMMFLVIVDAHSKWPETKLSKFLMKYRNTPHSTTGETPATLFMGRNLRTRLDLIKPDIRKHVIEKQVRQAKPKSAIAGNVRQLFIGQAVSVRNYSGKENWIQGIVRGRTGPVSYQVEIAPNVIGRRHIDQLLASENRNDTQDLEPVTDIPGLANENNAEDETAVDIQDQQETLEPNQELDEVEQLEQRYHVRIRHQPNSSIKLGIVPDSWKLANLFDSPLTESNQLRPILLTNIIVRLFERAIYTTELVQVMENAIHKDQFAYKRGYSSTMALIKAQHTWMEWLDGNASMVRVFSFDFSKAFDTVPHEILCNKLKKLPISPYITNWIINFLTNRYQRAVVDGVKTEYLPINRGVPQGTVLGPILFSIMINDIRPVQASNLIVKFADVINLGIKVTDDSDASYMETNNIINWAETNRMKLNYKKTWEMVIRGKITRPLPAPLPMIVRKSWLKILGVTFQENPSMWDMHLDELMSKACSRMYIIRICKYYGFSRKELDLLFHSLIVSIIVFGIEVWGCASYSKYLSQVDKLLKRAYKYGYLVYQVSIVDILNNKDRDLWQKITTDRNHALQVLLPPSHQLELCNHGHEYELPRVRTERFKRVFVNRCLFNFI
;
A
#
# COMPACT_ATOMS: atom_id res chain seq x y z
N MET A 1 -42.59 12.81 66.87
CA MET A 1 -42.71 14.28 66.72
C MET A 1 -44.17 14.68 66.87
N LYS A 2 -44.52 15.68 67.69
CA LYS A 2 -45.90 16.21 67.80
C LYS A 2 -45.98 17.50 66.96
N GLY A 3 -47.06 17.68 66.18
CA GLY A 3 -47.28 18.92 65.41
C GLY A 3 -47.18 18.81 63.88
N TRP A 4 -47.35 17.63 63.28
CA TRP A 4 -47.56 17.54 61.83
C TRP A 4 -48.94 18.13 61.49
N HIS A 5 -48.99 19.39 61.07
CA HIS A 5 -50.20 20.01 60.52
C HIS A 5 -50.56 19.34 59.17
N GLU A 6 -51.84 19.32 58.77
CA GLU A 6 -52.33 18.86 57.45
C GLU A 6 -51.85 19.78 56.30
N ASN A 7 -50.57 20.11 56.29
CA ASN A 7 -50.00 21.17 55.48
C ASN A 7 -49.70 20.64 54.08
N LYS A 8 -50.37 21.24 53.08
CA LYS A 8 -50.28 20.93 51.64
C LYS A 8 -48.98 21.44 51.00
N ASP A 9 -47.87 21.52 51.73
CA ASP A 9 -46.58 21.93 51.17
C ASP A 9 -45.93 20.73 50.44
N PRO A 10 -45.76 20.78 49.11
CA PRO A 10 -45.17 19.68 48.33
C PRO A 10 -43.77 19.30 48.80
N ASN A 11 -43.01 20.24 49.36
CA ASN A 11 -41.63 20.00 49.80
C ASN A 11 -41.57 19.18 51.10
N LEU A 12 -42.62 19.22 51.91
CA LEU A 12 -42.71 18.48 53.18
C LEU A 12 -43.45 17.15 53.04
N GLN A 13 -44.16 16.92 51.93
CA GLN A 13 -44.85 15.66 51.63
C GLN A 13 -43.96 14.41 51.79
N PRO A 14 -42.72 14.35 51.27
CA PRO A 14 -41.87 13.17 51.41
C PRO A 14 -41.52 12.84 52.88
N PHE A 15 -41.46 13.86 53.74
CA PHE A 15 -41.21 13.69 55.17
C PHE A 15 -42.50 13.32 55.92
N TYR A 16 -43.65 13.88 55.50
CA TYR A 16 -44.96 13.55 56.04
C TYR A 16 -45.34 12.08 55.82
N PHE A 17 -45.03 11.50 54.65
CA PHE A 17 -45.26 10.08 54.39
C PHE A 17 -44.44 9.18 55.33
N ARG A 18 -43.32 9.67 55.85
CA ARG A 18 -42.42 8.93 56.75
C ARG A 18 -42.50 9.40 58.20
N ARG A 19 -43.51 10.21 58.54
CA ARG A 19 -43.66 10.87 59.85
C ARG A 19 -43.60 9.92 61.05
N ASN A 20 -44.06 8.68 60.87
CA ASN A 20 -44.07 7.66 61.91
C ASN A 20 -42.70 6.98 62.11
N GLU A 21 -41.80 7.10 61.14
CA GLU A 21 -40.46 6.50 61.13
C GLU A 21 -39.35 7.51 61.48
N LEU A 22 -39.71 8.80 61.58
CA LEU A 22 -38.78 9.87 61.92
C LEU A 22 -38.67 10.05 63.44
N THR A 23 -37.45 9.96 63.95
CA THR A 23 -37.13 10.16 65.37
C THR A 23 -36.26 11.41 65.55
N VAL A 24 -36.23 11.94 66.77
CA VAL A 24 -35.35 13.05 67.13
C VAL A 24 -34.39 12.54 68.19
N HIS A 25 -33.09 12.64 67.92
CA HIS A 25 -32.05 12.23 68.85
C HIS A 25 -31.05 13.38 69.02
N GLN A 26 -30.89 13.88 70.25
CA GLN A 26 -29.98 15.00 70.57
C GLN A 26 -30.15 16.24 69.66
N GLY A 27 -31.40 16.57 69.31
CA GLY A 27 -31.72 17.72 68.46
C GLY A 27 -31.63 17.46 66.95
N TYR A 28 -31.17 16.29 66.51
CA TYR A 28 -31.09 15.91 65.10
C TYR A 28 -32.28 15.04 64.69
N ILE A 29 -32.79 15.26 63.47
CA ILE A 29 -33.84 14.43 62.88
C ILE A 29 -33.19 13.20 62.24
N MET A 30 -33.68 12.02 62.61
CA MET A 30 -33.17 10.73 62.14
C MET A 30 -34.28 9.94 61.45
N TRP A 31 -33.92 9.17 60.42
CA TRP A 31 -34.76 8.16 59.81
C TRP A 31 -34.07 6.79 59.95
N GLY A 32 -34.57 5.95 60.85
CA GLY A 32 -33.85 4.75 61.29
C GLY A 32 -32.49 5.13 61.90
N SER A 33 -31.39 4.67 61.30
CA SER A 33 -30.02 5.00 61.72
C SER A 33 -29.39 6.15 60.92
N ARG A 34 -30.15 6.84 60.06
CA ARG A 34 -29.64 7.86 59.11
C ARG A 34 -30.02 9.26 59.56
N VAL A 35 -29.09 10.22 59.41
CA VAL A 35 -29.35 11.64 59.70
C VAL A 35 -30.09 12.28 58.54
N VAL A 36 -31.17 13.00 58.84
CA VAL A 36 -31.92 13.76 57.83
C VAL A 36 -31.26 15.12 57.61
N ILE A 37 -30.81 15.38 56.37
CA ILE A 37 -29.99 16.56 56.07
C ILE A 37 -30.85 17.75 55.57
N PRO A 38 -30.76 18.93 56.22
CA PRO A 38 -31.39 20.17 55.75
C PRO A 38 -30.92 20.60 54.37
N THR A 39 -31.77 21.29 53.60
CA THR A 39 -31.50 21.68 52.20
C THR A 39 -30.21 22.46 52.03
N ASN A 40 -29.86 23.34 52.98
CA ASN A 40 -28.64 24.16 52.96
C ASN A 40 -27.34 23.37 53.14
N LEU A 41 -27.38 22.12 53.65
CA LEU A 41 -26.19 21.29 53.89
C LEU A 41 -26.03 20.16 52.87
N ARG A 42 -26.99 19.96 51.97
CA ARG A 42 -26.97 18.84 51.01
C ARG A 42 -25.79 18.91 50.05
N SER A 43 -25.45 20.10 49.55
CA SER A 43 -24.34 20.30 48.62
C SER A 43 -22.98 19.94 49.23
N GLU A 44 -22.75 20.28 50.49
CA GLU A 44 -21.51 19.93 51.21
C GLU A 44 -21.41 18.42 51.42
N VAL A 45 -22.50 17.77 51.84
CA VAL A 45 -22.54 16.32 52.03
C VAL A 45 -22.31 15.58 50.71
N LEU A 46 -22.90 16.06 49.60
CA LEU A 46 -22.68 15.49 48.27
C LEU A 46 -21.22 15.64 47.80
N GLN A 47 -20.57 16.76 48.13
CA GLN A 47 -19.16 16.98 47.81
C GLN A 47 -18.27 16.01 48.58
N VAL A 48 -18.50 15.83 49.89
CA VAL A 48 -17.76 14.86 50.73
C VAL A 48 -17.95 13.43 50.22
N LEU A 49 -19.18 13.04 49.85
CA LEU A 49 -19.45 11.73 49.26
C LEU A 49 -18.73 11.52 47.91
N HIS A 50 -18.37 12.60 47.22
CA HIS A 50 -17.77 12.59 45.89
C HIS A 50 -16.24 12.81 45.87
N GLU A 51 -15.60 13.23 46.97
CA GLU A 51 -14.17 13.60 47.04
C GLU A 51 -13.19 12.57 46.45
N SER A 52 -13.55 11.28 46.47
CA SER A 52 -12.68 10.18 46.03
C SER A 52 -13.15 9.48 44.74
N HIS A 53 -14.15 10.02 44.02
CA HIS A 53 -14.69 9.45 42.78
C HIS A 53 -14.99 7.95 42.84
N VAL A 54 -15.52 7.47 43.97
CA VAL A 54 -15.77 6.04 44.25
C VAL A 54 -16.87 5.38 43.41
N GLY A 55 -17.53 6.16 42.55
CA GLY A 55 -18.59 5.73 41.65
C GLY A 55 -19.99 5.68 42.29
N VAL A 56 -21.01 5.81 41.44
CA VAL A 56 -22.42 5.99 41.83
C VAL A 56 -22.91 4.91 42.80
N VAL A 57 -22.57 3.65 42.54
CA VAL A 57 -23.04 2.51 43.36
C VAL A 57 -22.51 2.61 44.79
N ARG A 58 -21.23 2.96 44.96
CA ARG A 58 -20.60 3.07 46.28
C ARG A 58 -21.02 4.34 47.01
N MET A 59 -21.21 5.45 46.29
CA MET A 59 -21.80 6.68 46.84
C MET A 59 -23.20 6.41 47.40
N LYS A 60 -24.08 5.73 46.64
CA LYS A 60 -25.42 5.35 47.12
C LYS A 60 -25.36 4.41 48.32
N ALA A 61 -24.43 3.45 48.33
CA ALA A 61 -24.27 2.53 49.45
C ALA A 61 -23.86 3.25 50.75
N LEU A 62 -22.86 4.14 50.70
CA LEU A 62 -22.41 4.95 51.84
C LEU A 62 -23.51 5.92 52.30
N THR A 63 -24.21 6.53 51.35
CA THR A 63 -25.32 7.42 51.66
C THR A 63 -26.40 6.69 52.46
N ARG A 64 -26.77 5.49 52.02
CA ARG A 64 -27.75 4.61 52.70
C ARG A 64 -27.30 4.12 54.07
N SER A 65 -26.06 4.30 54.51
CA SER A 65 -25.67 4.00 55.89
C SER A 65 -25.75 5.22 56.82
N TYR A 66 -25.55 6.43 56.32
CA TYR A 66 -25.33 7.62 57.16
C TYR A 66 -26.39 8.71 57.06
N VAL A 67 -26.94 8.99 55.86
CA VAL A 67 -27.73 10.21 55.63
C VAL A 67 -28.96 9.96 54.75
N TRP A 68 -29.95 10.84 54.83
CA TRP A 68 -31.14 10.78 53.99
C TRP A 68 -31.77 12.16 53.69
N TRP A 69 -32.24 12.34 52.45
CA TRP A 69 -33.22 13.36 52.06
C TRP A 69 -33.98 12.92 50.79
N PRO A 70 -35.12 13.55 50.47
CA PRO A 70 -35.88 13.22 49.26
C PRO A 70 -35.08 13.53 47.99
N GLY A 71 -35.01 12.58 47.05
CA GLY A 71 -34.32 12.77 45.77
C GLY A 71 -32.79 12.53 45.77
N ILE A 72 -32.22 12.12 46.91
CA ILE A 72 -30.77 11.93 47.08
C ILE A 72 -30.10 11.04 46.03
N ASP A 73 -30.73 9.93 45.64
CA ASP A 73 -30.18 9.00 44.65
C ASP A 73 -30.07 9.65 43.26
N SER A 74 -31.04 10.52 42.90
CA SER A 74 -31.04 11.27 41.64
C SER A 74 -30.01 12.38 41.64
N GLU A 75 -29.82 13.07 42.77
CA GLU A 75 -28.76 14.08 42.93
C GLU A 75 -27.35 13.45 42.84
N ILE A 76 -27.14 12.28 43.45
CA ILE A 76 -25.88 11.52 43.32
C ILE A 76 -25.62 11.09 41.87
N GLU A 77 -26.65 10.60 41.17
CA GLU A 77 -26.54 10.24 39.75
C GLU A 77 -26.23 11.47 38.88
N GLY A 78 -26.89 12.61 39.14
CA GLY A 78 -26.63 13.86 38.45
C GLY A 78 -25.19 14.34 38.64
N LEU A 79 -24.71 14.34 39.89
CA LEU A 79 -23.34 14.73 40.23
C LEU A 79 -22.30 13.83 39.54
N ALA A 80 -22.51 12.51 39.57
CA ALA A 80 -21.60 11.57 38.93
C ALA A 80 -21.65 11.62 37.39
N LYS A 81 -22.82 11.87 36.79
CA LYS A 81 -22.98 12.08 35.34
C LYS A 81 -22.31 13.38 34.89
N GLY A 82 -22.33 14.43 35.71
CA GLY A 82 -21.66 15.71 35.42
C GLY A 82 -20.14 15.69 35.64
N CYS A 83 -19.60 14.67 36.32
CA CYS A 83 -18.18 14.59 36.67
C CYS A 83 -17.37 13.70 35.72
N SER A 84 -16.37 14.28 35.06
CA SER A 84 -15.43 13.57 34.16
C SER A 84 -14.62 12.47 34.86
N GLY A 85 -14.30 12.64 36.16
CA GLY A 85 -13.65 11.62 36.99
C GLY A 85 -14.49 10.34 37.14
N CYS A 86 -15.77 10.48 37.52
CA CYS A 86 -16.69 9.36 37.72
C CYS A 86 -17.05 8.61 36.41
N GLN A 87 -17.13 9.33 35.28
CA GLN A 87 -17.39 8.71 33.97
C GLN A 87 -16.28 7.74 33.54
N ARG A 88 -15.03 7.95 33.97
CA ARG A 88 -13.88 7.12 33.59
C ARG A 88 -13.83 5.75 34.30
N VAL A 89 -14.60 5.57 35.39
CA VAL A 89 -14.54 4.38 36.26
C VAL A 89 -15.80 3.50 36.14
N GLN A 90 -16.70 3.79 35.19
CA GLN A 90 -17.92 3.00 35.00
C GLN A 90 -17.59 1.57 34.49
N HIS A 91 -18.13 0.54 35.15
CA HIS A 91 -17.91 -0.86 34.77
C HIS A 91 -18.55 -1.19 33.41
N ALA A 92 -17.88 -2.06 32.65
CA ALA A 92 -18.41 -2.65 31.42
C ALA A 92 -19.69 -3.49 31.69
N PRO A 93 -20.63 -3.56 30.72
CA PRO A 93 -21.89 -4.30 30.88
C PRO A 93 -21.68 -5.82 31.09
N LYS A 94 -22.69 -6.49 31.66
CA LYS A 94 -22.64 -7.92 32.02
C LYS A 94 -22.41 -8.83 30.80
N CYS A 95 -21.47 -9.78 30.93
CA CYS A 95 -21.25 -10.87 29.96
C CYS A 95 -22.46 -11.81 29.87
N SER A 96 -22.80 -12.21 28.64
CA SER A 96 -23.79 -13.25 28.32
C SER A 96 -23.33 -14.66 28.77
N PRO A 97 -24.25 -15.59 29.11
CA PRO A 97 -23.91 -16.95 29.53
C PRO A 97 -23.21 -17.75 28.43
N LEU A 98 -22.15 -18.49 28.79
CA LEU A 98 -21.32 -19.27 27.87
C LEU A 98 -21.97 -20.61 27.51
N HIS A 99 -22.21 -20.84 26.21
CA HIS A 99 -22.58 -22.15 25.68
C HIS A 99 -21.32 -23.00 25.41
N PRO A 100 -21.17 -24.20 26.02
CA PRO A 100 -20.02 -25.06 25.77
C PRO A 100 -20.13 -25.76 24.41
N TRP A 101 -19.11 -25.60 23.57
CA TRP A 101 -19.10 -26.15 22.20
C TRP A 101 -18.37 -27.49 22.10
N GLU A 102 -18.84 -28.39 21.22
CA GLU A 102 -18.18 -29.68 20.91
C GLU A 102 -16.76 -29.51 20.33
N TRP A 103 -15.79 -30.36 20.67
CA TRP A 103 -14.39 -30.18 20.25
C TRP A 103 -14.13 -30.60 18.78
N PRO A 104 -13.42 -29.79 17.95
CA PRO A 104 -13.13 -30.13 16.55
C PRO A 104 -12.04 -31.20 16.41
N SER A 105 -12.23 -32.18 15.53
CA SER A 105 -11.32 -33.31 15.30
C SER A 105 -10.19 -33.05 14.29
N THR A 106 -10.29 -32.02 13.45
CA THR A 106 -9.23 -31.64 12.48
C THR A 106 -8.95 -30.13 12.47
N PRO A 107 -7.72 -29.69 12.09
CA PRO A 107 -7.41 -28.26 11.95
C PRO A 107 -8.36 -27.59 10.96
N TRP A 108 -8.72 -26.33 11.21
CA TRP A 108 -9.62 -25.51 10.38
C TRP A 108 -11.08 -25.96 10.34
N GLN A 109 -11.46 -26.98 11.11
CA GLN A 109 -12.86 -27.37 11.24
C GLN A 109 -13.68 -26.32 12.01
N ARG A 110 -13.06 -25.60 12.95
CA ARG A 110 -13.66 -24.47 13.66
C ARG A 110 -12.60 -23.44 13.98
N ILE A 111 -12.90 -22.17 13.70
CA ILE A 111 -12.09 -21.02 14.06
C ILE A 111 -12.86 -20.13 15.05
N HIS A 112 -12.16 -19.58 16.02
CA HIS A 112 -12.68 -18.59 16.96
C HIS A 112 -12.14 -17.23 16.55
N VAL A 113 -13.01 -16.23 16.45
CA VAL A 113 -12.68 -14.88 16.01
C VAL A 113 -13.19 -13.93 17.07
N ASP A 114 -12.34 -13.08 17.62
CA ASP A 114 -12.73 -12.13 18.67
C ASP A 114 -11.88 -10.85 18.63
N PHE A 115 -12.35 -9.76 19.23
CA PHE A 115 -11.60 -8.52 19.38
C PHE A 115 -10.92 -8.45 20.76
N ALA A 116 -9.59 -8.54 20.80
CA ALA A 116 -8.77 -8.32 21.99
C ALA A 116 -8.32 -6.85 22.10
N GLY A 117 -8.63 -6.16 23.19
CA GLY A 117 -8.18 -4.80 23.47
C GLY A 117 -9.00 -4.10 24.56
N PRO A 118 -8.80 -2.80 24.83
CA PRO A 118 -7.86 -1.90 24.17
C PRO A 118 -6.44 -1.98 24.78
N PHE A 119 -5.44 -2.28 23.95
CA PHE A 119 -4.02 -2.12 24.30
C PHE A 119 -3.47 -0.91 23.53
N LEU A 120 -2.87 0.05 24.23
CA LEU A 120 -2.40 1.33 23.66
C LEU A 120 -3.47 2.09 22.87
N GLY A 121 -4.73 2.01 23.30
CA GLY A 121 -5.86 2.68 22.62
C GLY A 121 -6.29 2.02 21.31
N MET A 122 -6.00 0.73 21.10
CA MET A 122 -6.38 -0.03 19.92
C MET A 122 -7.01 -1.39 20.26
N MET A 123 -8.01 -1.79 19.48
CA MET A 123 -8.64 -3.13 19.51
C MET A 123 -8.03 -4.02 18.40
N PHE A 124 -7.69 -5.26 18.74
CA PHE A 124 -7.06 -6.25 17.87
C PHE A 124 -8.06 -7.35 17.51
N LEU A 125 -8.35 -7.58 16.24
CA LEU A 125 -9.13 -8.78 15.83
C LEU A 125 -8.20 -10.01 15.80
N VAL A 126 -8.45 -10.96 16.69
CA VAL A 126 -7.70 -12.21 16.89
C VAL A 126 -8.50 -13.37 16.30
N ILE A 127 -7.83 -14.20 15.51
CA ILE A 127 -8.39 -15.46 14.99
C ILE A 127 -7.52 -16.62 15.48
N VAL A 128 -8.17 -17.62 16.07
CA VAL A 128 -7.54 -18.82 16.62
C VAL A 128 -8.22 -20.04 16.01
N ASP A 129 -7.45 -20.95 15.43
CA ASP A 129 -7.97 -22.26 15.06
C ASP A 129 -8.34 -23.06 16.32
N ALA A 130 -9.57 -23.55 16.43
CA ALA A 130 -10.09 -24.13 17.67
C ALA A 130 -9.54 -25.54 17.94
N HIS A 131 -8.99 -26.23 16.94
CA HIS A 131 -8.33 -27.52 17.09
C HIS A 131 -6.85 -27.38 17.48
N SER A 132 -6.08 -26.61 16.71
CA SER A 132 -4.64 -26.40 16.97
C SER A 132 -4.32 -25.31 18.00
N LYS A 133 -5.32 -24.50 18.37
CA LYS A 133 -5.19 -23.32 19.25
C LYS A 133 -4.17 -22.27 18.76
N TRP A 134 -3.78 -22.31 17.48
CA TRP A 134 -2.75 -21.42 16.93
C TRP A 134 -3.34 -20.07 16.45
N PRO A 135 -2.90 -18.91 16.98
CA PRO A 135 -3.31 -17.60 16.50
C PRO A 135 -2.56 -17.20 15.22
N GLU A 136 -3.28 -16.88 14.14
CA GLU A 136 -2.66 -16.65 12.84
C GLU A 136 -2.20 -15.18 12.64
N THR A 137 -0.92 -14.91 12.93
CA THR A 137 -0.28 -13.57 12.85
C THR A 137 -0.24 -12.93 11.45
N LYS A 138 -0.58 -13.68 10.39
CA LYS A 138 -0.59 -13.20 9.00
C LYS A 138 -1.81 -12.35 8.65
N LEU A 139 -2.96 -12.62 9.28
CA LEU A 139 -4.18 -11.88 9.04
C LEU A 139 -4.12 -10.46 9.62
N SER A 140 -3.51 -10.27 10.80
CA SER A 140 -3.28 -8.94 11.37
C SER A 140 -2.47 -8.04 10.42
N LYS A 141 -1.41 -8.60 9.79
CA LYS A 141 -0.61 -7.89 8.78
C LYS A 141 -1.42 -7.59 7.50
N PHE A 142 -2.28 -8.51 7.07
CA PHE A 142 -3.15 -8.32 5.92
C PHE A 142 -4.21 -7.26 6.19
N LEU A 143 -4.94 -7.35 7.31
CA LEU A 143 -5.98 -6.41 7.72
C LEU A 143 -5.41 -5.02 7.98
N MET A 144 -4.21 -4.91 8.58
CA MET A 144 -3.51 -3.64 8.75
C MET A 144 -3.18 -2.99 7.39
N LYS A 145 -2.76 -3.78 6.39
CA LYS A 145 -2.54 -3.27 5.03
C LYS A 145 -3.86 -2.89 4.35
N TYR A 146 -4.86 -3.75 4.43
CA TYR A 146 -6.17 -3.56 3.80
C TYR A 146 -6.90 -2.33 4.35
N ARG A 147 -6.95 -2.16 5.67
CA ARG A 147 -7.62 -1.02 6.32
C ARG A 147 -6.94 0.31 6.09
N ASN A 148 -5.65 0.32 5.72
CA ASN A 148 -4.88 1.52 5.37
C ASN A 148 -4.73 1.73 3.86
N THR A 149 -5.22 0.80 3.06
CA THR A 149 -5.26 0.97 1.61
C THR A 149 -6.58 1.67 1.29
N PRO A 150 -6.58 2.86 0.67
CA PRO A 150 -7.79 3.55 0.26
C PRO A 150 -8.70 2.61 -0.52
N HIS A 151 -9.95 2.49 -0.08
CA HIS A 151 -10.92 1.66 -0.76
C HIS A 151 -11.32 2.35 -2.05
N SER A 152 -11.12 1.68 -3.16
CA SER A 152 -11.13 2.30 -4.48
C SER A 152 -12.51 2.76 -4.95
N THR A 153 -13.60 2.28 -4.34
CA THR A 153 -14.97 2.77 -4.61
C THR A 153 -15.26 4.12 -3.94
N THR A 154 -14.57 4.44 -2.84
CA THR A 154 -14.92 5.54 -1.93
C THR A 154 -13.81 6.57 -1.81
N GLY A 155 -12.60 6.29 -2.31
CA GLY A 155 -11.41 7.13 -2.15
C GLY A 155 -10.85 7.15 -0.72
N GLU A 156 -11.67 6.81 0.26
CA GLU A 156 -11.33 6.71 1.68
C GLU A 156 -10.92 5.30 2.07
N THR A 157 -9.99 5.18 3.02
CA THR A 157 -9.58 3.87 3.55
C THR A 157 -10.73 3.22 4.32
N PRO A 158 -10.82 1.88 4.36
CA PRO A 158 -11.80 1.20 5.21
C PRO A 158 -11.69 1.63 6.68
N ALA A 159 -10.50 2.01 7.16
CA ALA A 159 -10.33 2.60 8.48
C ALA A 159 -11.03 3.97 8.61
N THR A 160 -10.96 4.83 7.59
CA THR A 160 -11.60 6.15 7.64
C THR A 160 -13.12 6.05 7.54
N LEU A 161 -13.63 5.15 6.69
CA LEU A 161 -15.08 4.92 6.58
C LEU A 161 -15.69 4.32 7.85
N PHE A 162 -14.96 3.43 8.52
CA PHE A 162 -15.46 2.70 9.68
C PHE A 162 -15.13 3.37 11.02
N MET A 163 -14.00 4.09 11.11
CA MET A 163 -13.47 4.65 12.35
C MET A 163 -13.30 6.18 12.31
N GLY A 164 -13.66 6.83 11.20
CA GLY A 164 -13.51 8.28 11.01
C GLY A 164 -12.05 8.77 10.91
N ARG A 165 -11.07 7.86 10.88
CA ARG A 165 -9.64 8.19 10.83
C ARG A 165 -8.80 7.09 10.17
N ASN A 166 -7.66 7.46 9.57
CA ASN A 166 -6.68 6.50 9.05
C ASN A 166 -5.90 5.81 10.19
N LEU A 167 -5.60 4.50 10.05
CA LEU A 167 -4.75 3.80 11.02
C LEU A 167 -3.27 4.11 10.74
N ARG A 168 -2.48 4.33 11.78
CA ARG A 168 -1.05 4.62 11.61
C ARG A 168 -0.27 3.33 11.30
N THR A 169 0.44 3.34 10.18
CA THR A 169 1.41 2.32 9.79
C THR A 169 2.84 2.78 10.06
N ARG A 170 3.81 1.86 9.94
CA ARG A 170 5.24 2.23 9.97
C ARG A 170 5.63 3.17 8.82
N LEU A 171 4.88 3.22 7.72
CA LEU A 171 5.11 4.16 6.61
C LEU A 171 4.64 5.58 6.95
N ASP A 172 3.64 5.72 7.81
CA ASP A 172 3.15 7.03 8.29
C ASP A 172 4.12 7.69 9.28
N LEU A 173 5.05 6.91 9.85
CA LEU A 173 6.18 7.41 10.63
C LEU A 173 7.33 7.91 9.74
N ILE A 174 7.34 7.59 8.44
CA ILE A 174 8.41 7.94 7.49
C ILE A 174 8.09 9.22 6.71
N LYS A 175 6.80 9.58 6.57
CA LYS A 175 6.37 10.72 5.76
C LYS A 175 5.90 11.87 6.66
N PRO A 176 6.53 13.05 6.64
CA PRO A 176 5.92 14.24 7.24
C PRO A 176 4.60 14.57 6.51
N ASP A 177 3.60 15.06 7.25
CA ASP A 177 2.24 15.29 6.74
C ASP A 177 2.18 16.46 5.73
N ILE A 178 2.48 16.15 4.47
CA ILE A 178 2.49 17.10 3.35
C ILE A 178 1.09 17.71 3.14
N ARG A 179 0.00 16.99 3.46
CA ARG A 179 -1.36 17.52 3.30
C ARG A 179 -1.59 18.67 4.27
N LYS A 180 -1.19 18.52 5.53
CA LYS A 180 -1.27 19.60 6.52
C LYS A 180 -0.40 20.81 6.12
N HIS A 181 0.80 20.55 5.60
CA HIS A 181 1.70 21.62 5.15
C HIS A 181 1.21 22.35 3.89
N VAL A 182 0.56 21.65 2.96
CA VAL A 182 -0.04 22.22 1.74
C VAL A 182 -1.34 22.96 2.07
N ILE A 183 -2.17 22.44 2.97
CA ILE A 183 -3.37 23.13 3.48
C ILE A 183 -2.94 24.39 4.22
N GLU A 184 -1.92 24.34 5.08
CA GLU A 184 -1.35 25.53 5.72
C GLU A 184 -0.78 26.53 4.71
N LYS A 185 -0.14 26.07 3.63
CA LYS A 185 0.36 26.94 2.54
C LYS A 185 -0.79 27.56 1.74
N GLN A 186 -1.83 26.81 1.44
CA GLN A 186 -3.01 27.27 0.71
C GLN A 186 -3.86 28.22 1.57
N VAL A 187 -4.00 27.95 2.88
CA VAL A 187 -4.63 28.85 3.85
C VAL A 187 -3.80 30.12 4.04
N ARG A 188 -2.46 30.03 4.03
CA ARG A 188 -1.56 31.22 4.02
C ARG A 188 -1.65 32.00 2.70
N GLN A 189 -1.95 31.34 1.58
CA GLN A 189 -2.14 32.00 0.27
C GLN A 189 -3.55 32.55 0.09
N ALA A 190 -4.56 31.99 0.77
CA ALA A 190 -5.96 32.41 0.74
C ALA A 190 -6.29 33.54 1.72
N LYS A 191 -5.41 33.82 2.70
CA LYS A 191 -5.54 35.05 3.51
C LYS A 191 -5.10 36.26 2.66
N PRO A 192 -5.93 37.30 2.49
CA PRO A 192 -5.52 38.51 1.81
C PRO A 192 -4.31 39.10 2.54
N LYS A 193 -3.20 39.31 1.82
CA LYS A 193 -1.99 40.00 2.30
C LYS A 193 -2.29 41.48 2.59
N SER A 194 -3.09 41.74 3.62
CA SER A 194 -3.54 43.09 4.02
C SER A 194 -3.41 43.35 5.52
N ALA A 195 -2.70 42.50 6.25
CA ALA A 195 -2.40 42.77 7.65
C ALA A 195 -0.99 42.26 7.98
N ILE A 196 0.00 43.11 7.73
CA ILE A 196 1.21 43.40 8.54
C ILE A 196 2.02 44.42 7.72
N ALA A 197 1.86 45.70 8.10
CA ALA A 197 2.72 46.87 7.89
C ALA A 197 3.57 47.00 6.60
N GLY A 198 3.16 47.94 5.73
CA GLY A 198 4.01 48.54 4.69
C GLY A 198 3.19 49.14 3.55
N ASN A 199 2.98 50.46 3.56
CA ASN A 199 2.22 51.26 2.59
C ASN A 199 2.24 50.72 1.14
N VAL A 200 1.09 50.25 0.66
CA VAL A 200 0.90 49.95 -0.77
C VAL A 200 0.82 51.28 -1.52
N ARG A 201 1.90 51.65 -2.22
CA ARG A 201 1.94 52.79 -3.14
C ARG A 201 0.84 52.59 -4.19
N GLN A 202 -0.11 53.52 -4.29
CA GLN A 202 -1.15 53.56 -5.34
C GLN A 202 -1.16 54.95 -5.98
N LEU A 203 -1.34 55.01 -7.30
CA LEU A 203 -1.40 56.26 -8.07
C LEU A 203 -2.81 56.40 -8.68
N PHE A 204 -3.36 57.60 -8.64
CA PHE A 204 -4.70 57.88 -9.14
C PHE A 204 -4.69 58.35 -10.60
N ILE A 205 -5.78 58.09 -11.32
CA ILE A 205 -5.95 58.56 -12.70
C ILE A 205 -6.03 60.09 -12.68
N GLY A 206 -5.21 60.76 -13.49
CA GLY A 206 -5.03 62.21 -13.52
C GLY A 206 -3.84 62.72 -12.68
N GLN A 207 -3.18 61.87 -11.90
CA GLN A 207 -2.04 62.28 -11.08
C GLN A 207 -0.78 62.54 -11.94
N ALA A 208 -0.12 63.68 -11.69
CA ALA A 208 1.17 64.01 -12.27
C ALA A 208 2.29 63.18 -11.61
N VAL A 209 3.06 62.49 -12.44
CA VAL A 209 4.11 61.55 -12.02
C VAL A 209 5.38 61.74 -12.85
N SER A 210 6.53 61.64 -12.22
CA SER A 210 7.81 61.56 -12.92
C SER A 210 8.03 60.12 -13.41
N VAL A 211 8.23 59.94 -14.71
CA VAL A 211 8.43 58.67 -15.42
C VAL A 211 9.90 58.49 -15.80
N ARG A 212 10.46 57.31 -15.55
CA ARG A 212 11.86 57.01 -15.90
C ARG A 212 12.09 56.94 -17.41
N ASN A 213 13.07 57.69 -17.91
CA ASN A 213 13.48 57.73 -19.32
C ASN A 213 14.69 56.81 -19.55
N TYR A 214 14.70 56.07 -20.65
CA TYR A 214 15.76 55.11 -21.00
C TYR A 214 16.55 55.52 -22.27
N SER A 215 16.22 56.65 -22.89
CA SER A 215 16.70 57.01 -24.23
C SER A 215 17.21 58.47 -24.37
N GLY A 216 17.50 59.18 -23.27
CA GLY A 216 18.01 60.56 -23.31
C GLY A 216 18.82 60.97 -22.07
N LYS A 217 19.46 62.16 -22.11
CA LYS A 217 20.39 62.67 -21.07
C LYS A 217 19.75 62.96 -19.69
N GLU A 218 18.42 63.06 -19.60
CA GLU A 218 17.70 63.22 -18.33
C GLU A 218 16.92 61.95 -17.97
N ASN A 219 17.13 61.47 -16.73
CA ASN A 219 16.67 60.17 -16.25
C ASN A 219 15.17 60.10 -15.89
N TRP A 220 14.50 61.25 -15.74
CA TRP A 220 13.09 61.34 -15.33
C TRP A 220 12.38 62.43 -16.12
N ILE A 221 11.21 62.13 -16.68
CA ILE A 221 10.36 63.05 -17.45
C ILE A 221 8.97 63.11 -16.81
N GLN A 222 8.34 64.27 -16.77
CA GLN A 222 6.97 64.41 -16.26
C GLN A 222 5.94 63.72 -17.17
N GLY A 223 4.95 63.06 -16.58
CA GLY A 223 3.84 62.46 -17.29
C GLY A 223 2.57 62.36 -16.42
N ILE A 224 1.43 62.06 -17.04
CA ILE A 224 0.13 62.00 -16.36
C ILE A 224 -0.45 60.60 -16.47
N VAL A 225 -0.90 60.03 -15.34
CA VAL A 225 -1.54 58.70 -15.32
C VAL A 225 -2.91 58.78 -16.00
N ARG A 226 -3.10 58.06 -17.12
CA ARG A 226 -4.37 58.02 -17.87
C ARG A 226 -5.24 56.81 -17.52
N GLY A 227 -4.63 55.71 -17.06
CA GLY A 227 -5.39 54.50 -16.74
C GLY A 227 -4.55 53.45 -16.02
N ARG A 228 -5.21 52.54 -15.32
CA ARG A 228 -4.56 51.40 -14.65
C ARG A 228 -4.74 50.16 -15.52
N THR A 229 -3.63 49.52 -15.91
CA THR A 229 -3.63 48.32 -16.77
C THR A 229 -3.32 47.03 -16.00
N GLY A 230 -3.04 47.11 -14.70
CA GLY A 230 -2.87 45.97 -13.81
C GLY A 230 -2.64 46.38 -12.35
N PRO A 231 -2.45 45.43 -11.42
CA PRO A 231 -2.30 45.73 -9.99
C PRO A 231 -1.15 46.70 -9.68
N VAL A 232 -0.09 46.68 -10.49
CA VAL A 232 1.13 47.49 -10.34
C VAL A 232 1.58 48.14 -11.67
N SER A 233 0.68 48.23 -12.66
CA SER A 233 0.98 48.77 -14.00
C SER A 233 0.00 49.87 -14.40
N TYR A 234 0.53 50.97 -14.92
CA TYR A 234 -0.23 52.17 -15.30
C TYR A 234 0.10 52.57 -16.74
N GLN A 235 -0.88 53.15 -17.43
CA GLN A 235 -0.68 53.90 -18.67
C GLN A 235 -0.42 55.35 -18.32
N VAL A 236 0.71 55.88 -18.81
CA VAL A 236 1.16 57.24 -18.53
C VAL A 236 1.45 57.95 -19.84
N GLU A 237 0.92 59.16 -19.98
CA GLU A 237 1.16 60.04 -21.10
C GLU A 237 2.35 60.95 -20.79
N ILE A 238 3.40 60.90 -21.62
CA ILE A 238 4.67 61.60 -21.40
C ILE A 238 4.77 62.87 -22.26
N ALA A 239 4.07 62.88 -23.40
CA ALA A 239 3.95 63.99 -24.33
C ALA A 239 2.60 63.86 -25.07
N PRO A 240 2.08 64.92 -25.71
CA PRO A 240 0.78 64.88 -26.39
C PRO A 240 0.74 63.70 -27.37
N ASN A 241 -0.23 62.79 -27.19
CA ASN A 241 -0.42 61.56 -27.97
C ASN A 241 0.65 60.46 -27.84
N VAL A 242 1.55 60.52 -26.84
CA VAL A 242 2.53 59.45 -26.56
C VAL A 242 2.20 58.77 -25.22
N ILE A 243 1.51 57.63 -25.29
CA ILE A 243 1.07 56.84 -24.13
C ILE A 243 1.95 55.59 -23.98
N GLY A 244 2.56 55.42 -22.81
CA GLY A 244 3.40 54.26 -22.49
C GLY A 244 2.90 53.50 -21.27
N ARG A 245 3.05 52.16 -21.27
CA ARG A 245 2.79 51.32 -20.09
C ARG A 245 4.03 51.31 -19.19
N ARG A 246 3.85 51.57 -17.89
CA ARG A 246 4.94 51.64 -16.89
C ARG A 246 4.57 50.93 -15.59
N HIS A 247 5.56 50.29 -14.97
CA HIS A 247 5.42 49.68 -13.65
C HIS A 247 5.47 50.76 -12.56
N ILE A 248 4.84 50.55 -11.42
CA ILE A 248 4.79 51.55 -10.33
C ILE A 248 6.18 51.96 -9.82
N ASP A 249 7.17 51.07 -9.87
CA ASP A 249 8.57 51.37 -9.48
C ASP A 249 9.30 52.29 -10.48
N GLN A 250 8.72 52.52 -11.66
CA GLN A 250 9.24 53.41 -12.69
C GLN A 250 8.55 54.79 -12.65
N LEU A 251 7.72 55.05 -11.62
CA LEU A 251 6.92 56.25 -11.44
C LEU A 251 7.17 56.84 -10.04
N LEU A 252 7.32 58.16 -9.97
CA LEU A 252 7.42 58.91 -8.71
C LEU A 252 6.32 59.97 -8.66
N ALA A 253 5.61 60.07 -7.54
CA ALA A 253 4.63 61.14 -7.33
C ALA A 253 5.36 62.48 -7.19
N SER A 254 4.86 63.51 -7.89
CA SER A 254 5.38 64.87 -7.80
C SER A 254 4.79 65.55 -6.56
N GLU A 255 5.59 65.87 -5.54
CA GLU A 255 5.11 66.51 -4.31
C GLU A 255 4.91 68.03 -4.50
N ASN A 256 3.69 68.53 -4.29
CA ASN A 256 3.44 69.95 -3.98
C ASN A 256 3.47 70.12 -2.46
N ARG A 257 4.29 71.07 -1.98
CA ARG A 257 4.37 71.53 -0.59
C ARG A 257 3.31 72.59 -0.27
N ASN A 258 3.02 72.72 1.04
CA ASN A 258 2.27 73.78 1.77
C ASN A 258 0.75 73.48 1.95
N ASP A 259 0.08 73.65 3.10
CA ASP A 259 0.37 74.32 4.38
C ASP A 259 -0.43 73.68 5.56
N THR A 260 0.02 74.00 6.78
CA THR A 260 -0.47 73.70 8.15
C THR A 260 -1.95 74.00 8.48
N GLN A 261 -2.55 73.22 9.40
CA GLN A 261 -3.06 73.71 10.71
C GLN A 261 -3.67 72.60 11.60
N ASP A 262 -3.49 72.77 12.91
CA ASP A 262 -3.90 71.94 14.04
C ASP A 262 -5.42 71.85 14.27
N LEU A 263 -5.89 70.78 14.95
CA LEU A 263 -6.78 70.81 16.13
C LEU A 263 -7.27 69.40 16.55
N GLU A 264 -7.39 69.22 17.86
CA GLU A 264 -7.79 68.02 18.62
C GLU A 264 -9.34 67.78 18.66
N PRO A 265 -9.83 66.65 19.22
CA PRO A 265 -11.09 65.99 18.86
C PRO A 265 -12.27 66.32 19.79
N VAL A 266 -13.53 66.31 19.30
CA VAL A 266 -14.75 66.16 20.14
C VAL A 266 -15.88 65.47 19.35
N THR A 267 -16.74 64.81 20.14
CA THR A 267 -17.93 63.99 19.96
C THR A 267 -19.06 64.54 19.07
N ASP A 268 -19.91 63.65 18.53
CA ASP A 268 -21.34 63.56 18.91
C ASP A 268 -22.13 62.49 18.10
N ILE A 269 -22.86 61.65 18.84
CA ILE A 269 -24.12 60.94 18.51
C ILE A 269 -25.24 61.94 18.90
N PRO A 270 -26.49 62.03 18.36
CA PRO A 270 -27.47 60.98 17.94
C PRO A 270 -28.28 61.36 16.66
N GLY A 271 -29.23 60.60 16.09
CA GLY A 271 -29.99 59.40 16.44
C GLY A 271 -31.29 59.36 15.61
N LEU A 272 -32.15 58.37 15.91
CA LEU A 272 -33.55 58.15 15.46
C LEU A 272 -33.73 57.60 14.03
N ALA A 273 -34.62 56.66 13.71
CA ALA A 273 -35.71 55.91 14.35
C ALA A 273 -36.27 54.98 13.21
N ASN A 274 -37.10 53.94 13.34
CA ASN A 274 -38.01 53.45 14.37
C ASN A 274 -38.55 52.05 13.93
N GLU A 275 -38.95 51.25 14.94
CA GLU A 275 -40.20 50.43 15.02
C GLU A 275 -40.50 49.32 13.99
N ASN A 276 -41.29 48.27 14.28
CA ASN A 276 -41.67 47.47 15.45
C ASN A 276 -42.62 46.37 14.91
N ASN A 277 -42.88 45.35 15.74
CA ASN A 277 -44.04 44.42 15.83
C ASN A 277 -43.57 42.95 15.82
N ALA A 278 -43.57 42.22 16.95
CA ALA A 278 -44.71 41.70 17.76
C ALA A 278 -45.43 40.53 17.04
N GLU A 279 -45.92 39.45 17.66
CA GLU A 279 -45.88 38.77 18.96
C GLU A 279 -46.64 37.41 18.73
N ASP A 280 -46.62 36.50 19.72
CA ASP A 280 -47.58 35.40 19.98
C ASP A 280 -47.64 34.13 19.09
N GLU A 281 -48.18 32.99 19.54
CA GLU A 281 -48.14 32.21 20.79
C GLU A 281 -48.92 30.89 20.47
N THR A 282 -48.46 29.73 20.98
CA THR A 282 -49.23 28.53 21.46
C THR A 282 -50.31 27.84 20.58
N ALA A 283 -50.23 26.52 20.31
CA ALA A 283 -50.80 25.36 21.08
C ALA A 283 -52.36 25.28 20.97
N VAL A 284 -53.11 24.18 20.91
CA VAL A 284 -53.08 22.74 21.29
C VAL A 284 -54.18 22.04 20.41
N ASP A 285 -54.29 20.71 20.29
CA ASP A 285 -55.28 19.80 20.97
C ASP A 285 -55.56 18.61 20.01
N ILE A 286 -55.90 17.34 20.35
CA ILE A 286 -56.32 16.66 21.58
C ILE A 286 -56.42 15.11 21.35
N GLN A 287 -56.40 14.33 22.45
CA GLN A 287 -56.91 12.94 22.72
C GLN A 287 -56.13 11.72 22.16
N ASP A 288 -55.54 10.85 23.01
CA ASP A 288 -56.07 9.81 23.94
C ASP A 288 -56.41 8.46 23.26
N GLN A 289 -55.63 7.40 23.55
CA GLN A 289 -56.10 6.12 24.15
C GLN A 289 -54.98 5.05 24.22
N GLN A 290 -55.03 4.28 25.30
CA GLN A 290 -54.16 3.15 25.67
C GLN A 290 -54.42 1.92 24.77
N GLU A 291 -53.38 1.17 24.37
CA GLU A 291 -53.40 -0.31 24.38
C GLU A 291 -52.00 -0.93 24.16
N THR A 292 -51.80 -2.06 24.83
CA THR A 292 -50.62 -2.92 25.00
C THR A 292 -49.94 -3.43 23.72
N LEU A 293 -48.60 -3.37 23.61
CA LEU A 293 -47.83 -4.17 22.63
C LEU A 293 -46.47 -4.67 23.17
N GLU A 294 -46.13 -5.86 22.71
CA GLU A 294 -45.18 -6.88 23.18
C GLU A 294 -43.67 -6.53 23.09
N PRO A 295 -42.78 -7.36 23.71
CA PRO A 295 -41.33 -7.14 23.68
C PRO A 295 -40.73 -7.18 22.27
N ASN A 296 -39.85 -6.20 22.00
CA ASN A 296 -39.03 -5.99 20.81
C ASN A 296 -38.63 -7.25 20.00
N GLN A 297 -39.28 -7.42 18.83
CA GLN A 297 -38.87 -8.34 17.75
C GLN A 297 -37.56 -7.92 17.05
N GLU A 298 -37.05 -6.70 17.25
CA GLU A 298 -35.85 -6.20 16.57
C GLU A 298 -34.53 -6.81 17.07
N LEU A 299 -34.47 -7.31 18.31
CA LEU A 299 -33.28 -7.98 18.84
C LEU A 299 -33.15 -9.41 18.31
N ASP A 300 -34.28 -10.09 18.09
CA ASP A 300 -34.32 -11.43 17.48
C ASP A 300 -33.97 -11.39 16.00
N GLU A 301 -34.32 -10.33 15.26
CA GLU A 301 -33.94 -10.20 13.84
C GLU A 301 -32.42 -10.06 13.66
N VAL A 302 -31.75 -9.31 14.53
CA VAL A 302 -30.28 -9.14 14.49
C VAL A 302 -29.58 -10.45 14.88
N GLU A 303 -30.07 -11.17 15.89
CA GLU A 303 -29.50 -12.45 16.32
C GLU A 303 -29.78 -13.58 15.30
N GLN A 304 -30.96 -13.58 14.67
CA GLN A 304 -31.28 -14.47 13.55
C GLN A 304 -30.50 -14.11 12.28
N LEU A 305 -30.22 -12.84 12.01
CA LEU A 305 -29.34 -12.39 10.93
C LEU A 305 -27.91 -12.87 11.18
N GLU A 306 -27.36 -12.68 12.39
CA GLU A 306 -26.02 -13.14 12.75
C GLU A 306 -25.88 -14.66 12.64
N GLN A 307 -26.88 -15.43 13.07
CA GLN A 307 -26.94 -16.89 12.87
C GLN A 307 -27.07 -17.26 11.38
N ARG A 308 -27.88 -16.54 10.58
CA ARG A 308 -27.99 -16.73 9.12
C ARG A 308 -26.66 -16.48 8.40
N TYR A 309 -25.92 -15.45 8.79
CA TYR A 309 -24.61 -15.12 8.21
C TYR A 309 -23.54 -16.15 8.60
N HIS A 310 -23.52 -16.61 9.86
CA HIS A 310 -22.56 -17.62 10.34
C HIS A 310 -22.80 -19.01 9.72
N VAL A 311 -24.06 -19.41 9.52
CA VAL A 311 -24.40 -20.68 8.84
C VAL A 311 -24.08 -20.62 7.34
N ARG A 312 -24.33 -19.49 6.66
CA ARG A 312 -23.96 -19.31 5.23
C ARG A 312 -22.46 -19.43 4.99
N ILE A 313 -21.65 -18.85 5.87
CA ILE A 313 -20.17 -18.88 5.76
C ILE A 313 -19.61 -20.29 6.01
N ARG A 314 -20.27 -21.15 6.81
CA ARG A 314 -19.84 -22.55 7.01
C ARG A 314 -20.26 -23.52 5.91
N HIS A 315 -21.43 -23.33 5.28
CA HIS A 315 -21.97 -24.30 4.30
C HIS A 315 -21.66 -23.98 2.83
N GLN A 316 -21.61 -22.71 2.41
CA GLN A 316 -21.28 -22.36 1.01
C GLN A 316 -19.88 -22.85 0.55
N PRO A 317 -18.82 -22.76 1.37
CA PRO A 317 -17.45 -23.17 1.00
C PRO A 317 -17.29 -24.63 0.56
N ASN A 318 -17.68 -25.54 1.45
CA ASN A 318 -17.45 -26.97 1.25
C ASN A 318 -18.41 -27.52 0.20
N SER A 319 -19.63 -27.00 0.14
CA SER A 319 -20.58 -27.32 -0.92
C SER A 319 -20.11 -26.80 -2.28
N SER A 320 -19.53 -25.59 -2.35
CA SER A 320 -18.98 -25.03 -3.60
C SER A 320 -17.91 -25.94 -4.21
N ILE A 321 -16.96 -26.42 -3.40
CA ILE A 321 -15.89 -27.31 -3.88
C ILE A 321 -16.44 -28.71 -4.22
N LYS A 322 -17.29 -29.28 -3.36
CA LYS A 322 -17.89 -30.60 -3.60
C LYS A 322 -18.76 -30.64 -4.86
N LEU A 323 -19.51 -29.55 -5.11
CA LEU A 323 -20.37 -29.41 -6.28
C LEU A 323 -19.60 -28.88 -7.51
N GLY A 324 -18.38 -28.35 -7.33
CA GLY A 324 -17.62 -27.68 -8.39
C GLY A 324 -18.25 -26.37 -8.89
N ILE A 325 -19.09 -25.71 -8.07
CA ILE A 325 -19.84 -24.52 -8.46
C ILE A 325 -19.34 -23.31 -7.68
N VAL A 326 -18.95 -22.26 -8.40
CA VAL A 326 -18.60 -20.94 -7.86
C VAL A 326 -19.83 -20.04 -7.89
N PRO A 327 -20.24 -19.41 -6.78
CA PRO A 327 -21.34 -18.44 -6.75
C PRO A 327 -21.16 -17.29 -7.76
N ASP A 328 -22.23 -16.84 -8.41
CA ASP A 328 -22.13 -15.78 -9.43
C ASP A 328 -21.63 -14.44 -8.88
N SER A 329 -21.97 -14.13 -7.63
CA SER A 329 -21.46 -12.93 -6.93
C SER A 329 -19.93 -12.91 -6.79
N TRP A 330 -19.28 -14.07 -6.92
CA TRP A 330 -17.81 -14.22 -6.86
C TRP A 330 -17.15 -14.09 -8.24
N LYS A 331 -17.95 -14.09 -9.31
CA LYS A 331 -17.51 -13.98 -10.71
C LYS A 331 -17.55 -12.55 -11.24
N LEU A 332 -18.12 -11.62 -10.46
CA LEU A 332 -18.11 -10.19 -10.74
C LEU A 332 -16.77 -9.57 -10.33
N ALA A 333 -16.23 -8.67 -11.14
CA ALA A 333 -15.01 -7.94 -10.79
C ALA A 333 -15.02 -6.48 -11.26
N ASN A 334 -14.36 -5.62 -10.48
CA ASN A 334 -14.18 -4.20 -10.80
C ASN A 334 -12.75 -3.99 -11.32
N LEU A 335 -12.61 -3.33 -12.46
CA LEU A 335 -11.36 -2.85 -13.02
C LEU A 335 -11.14 -1.42 -12.51
N PHE A 336 -10.06 -1.22 -11.76
CA PHE A 336 -9.65 0.10 -11.30
C PHE A 336 -8.46 0.60 -12.11
N ASP A 337 -8.43 1.90 -12.42
CA ASP A 337 -7.27 2.52 -13.03
C ASP A 337 -6.08 2.54 -12.07
N SER A 338 -4.90 2.24 -12.62
CA SER A 338 -3.61 2.40 -11.94
C SER A 338 -3.01 3.74 -12.37
N PRO A 339 -2.40 4.54 -11.49
CA PRO A 339 -1.82 5.82 -11.86
C PRO A 339 -0.60 5.61 -12.75
N LEU A 340 -0.79 5.59 -14.07
CA LEU A 340 0.26 5.60 -15.07
C LEU A 340 0.02 6.76 -16.04
N THR A 341 1.11 7.42 -16.43
CA THR A 341 1.14 8.65 -17.23
C THR A 341 0.73 8.48 -18.71
N GLU A 342 0.50 7.25 -19.17
CA GLU A 342 0.07 6.93 -20.53
C GLU A 342 -1.09 5.93 -20.52
N SER A 343 -2.18 6.25 -21.24
CA SER A 343 -3.40 5.42 -21.27
C SER A 343 -3.16 3.99 -21.79
N ASN A 344 -2.15 3.79 -22.64
CA ASN A 344 -1.81 2.48 -23.22
C ASN A 344 -1.00 1.56 -22.28
N GLN A 345 -0.59 2.05 -21.11
CA GLN A 345 0.18 1.29 -20.13
C GLN A 345 -0.62 0.89 -18.89
N LEU A 346 -1.89 1.30 -18.80
CA LEU A 346 -2.77 0.96 -17.69
C LEU A 346 -2.90 -0.56 -17.54
N ARG A 347 -2.51 -1.06 -16.37
CA ARG A 347 -2.71 -2.46 -15.94
C ARG A 347 -3.79 -2.47 -14.86
N PRO A 348 -5.07 -2.64 -15.23
CA PRO A 348 -6.14 -2.60 -14.25
C PRO A 348 -6.03 -3.82 -13.33
N ILE A 349 -6.17 -3.58 -12.02
CA ILE A 349 -6.13 -4.66 -11.02
C ILE A 349 -7.56 -5.13 -10.78
N LEU A 350 -7.78 -6.43 -10.97
CA LEU A 350 -9.04 -7.11 -10.69
C LEU A 350 -9.05 -7.57 -9.23
N LEU A 351 -9.75 -6.82 -8.39
CA LEU A 351 -9.98 -7.20 -7.00
C LEU A 351 -11.21 -8.12 -6.92
N THR A 352 -10.97 -9.42 -6.84
CA THR A 352 -12.00 -10.42 -6.52
C THR A 352 -12.39 -10.36 -5.04
N ASN A 353 -13.58 -10.86 -4.72
CA ASN A 353 -14.10 -10.94 -3.35
C ASN A 353 -13.05 -11.61 -2.42
N ILE A 354 -12.90 -11.10 -1.19
CA ILE A 354 -11.96 -11.65 -0.20
C ILE A 354 -12.19 -13.15 0.05
N ILE A 355 -13.46 -13.58 0.06
CA ILE A 355 -13.85 -14.97 0.27
C ILE A 355 -13.26 -15.85 -0.83
N VAL A 356 -13.38 -15.42 -2.09
CA VAL A 356 -12.80 -16.11 -3.25
C VAL A 356 -11.29 -16.23 -3.13
N ARG A 357 -10.60 -15.15 -2.75
CA ARG A 357 -9.14 -15.18 -2.61
C ARG A 357 -8.66 -16.13 -1.52
N LEU A 358 -9.45 -16.31 -0.46
CA LEU A 358 -9.19 -17.34 0.56
C LEU A 358 -9.35 -18.75 -0.05
N PHE A 359 -10.39 -19.00 -0.84
CA PHE A 359 -10.59 -20.29 -1.53
C PHE A 359 -9.50 -20.60 -2.54
N GLU A 360 -9.20 -19.65 -3.42
CA GLU A 360 -8.12 -19.77 -4.37
C GLU A 360 -6.79 -20.14 -3.70
N ARG A 361 -6.52 -19.53 -2.54
CA ARG A 361 -5.32 -19.83 -1.74
C ARG A 361 -5.37 -21.23 -1.13
N ALA A 362 -6.52 -21.65 -0.60
CA ALA A 362 -6.70 -23.01 -0.08
C ALA A 362 -6.45 -24.05 -1.18
N ILE A 363 -7.12 -23.91 -2.32
CA ILE A 363 -6.97 -24.77 -3.51
C ILE A 363 -5.50 -24.83 -3.97
N TYR A 364 -4.82 -23.68 -3.98
CA TYR A 364 -3.41 -23.65 -4.31
C TYR A 364 -2.59 -24.49 -3.34
N THR A 365 -2.73 -24.24 -2.04
CA THR A 365 -1.91 -24.89 -1.01
C THR A 365 -2.16 -26.40 -0.89
N THR A 366 -3.38 -26.86 -1.14
CA THR A 366 -3.73 -28.28 -0.99
C THR A 366 -3.33 -29.12 -2.18
N GLU A 367 -3.45 -28.59 -3.40
CA GLU A 367 -3.37 -29.44 -4.60
C GLU A 367 -2.48 -28.84 -5.70
N LEU A 368 -2.67 -27.56 -6.05
CA LEU A 368 -1.93 -26.98 -7.19
C LEU A 368 -0.43 -26.79 -6.91
N VAL A 369 0.01 -26.71 -5.65
CA VAL A 369 1.44 -26.69 -5.32
C VAL A 369 2.16 -27.92 -5.89
N GLN A 370 1.59 -29.12 -5.72
CA GLN A 370 2.21 -30.35 -6.22
C GLN A 370 2.23 -30.38 -7.75
N VAL A 371 1.19 -29.87 -8.40
CA VAL A 371 1.11 -29.74 -9.86
C VAL A 371 2.18 -28.76 -10.37
N MET A 372 2.36 -27.63 -9.69
CA MET A 372 3.39 -26.65 -10.01
C MET A 372 4.81 -27.21 -9.84
N GLU A 373 5.01 -28.13 -8.90
CA GLU A 373 6.30 -28.79 -8.68
C GLU A 373 6.58 -29.89 -9.71
N ASN A 374 5.59 -30.75 -9.99
CA ASN A 374 5.77 -31.98 -10.77
C ASN A 374 5.42 -31.84 -12.25
N ALA A 375 4.35 -31.12 -12.60
CA ALA A 375 3.84 -31.04 -13.98
C ALA A 375 4.35 -29.80 -14.74
N ILE A 376 4.67 -28.71 -14.02
CA ILE A 376 5.26 -27.52 -14.64
C ILE A 376 6.76 -27.69 -14.81
N HIS A 377 7.20 -27.58 -16.05
CA HIS A 377 8.57 -27.89 -16.45
C HIS A 377 9.61 -26.94 -15.81
N LYS A 378 10.86 -27.43 -15.70
CA LYS A 378 11.99 -26.73 -15.03
C LYS A 378 12.53 -25.53 -15.81
N ASP A 379 11.93 -25.19 -16.95
CA ASP A 379 12.22 -23.99 -17.74
C ASP A 379 11.37 -22.78 -17.32
N GLN A 380 10.31 -22.98 -16.53
CA GLN A 380 9.52 -21.91 -15.92
C GLN A 380 10.09 -21.52 -14.57
N PHE A 381 10.50 -20.26 -14.43
CA PHE A 381 11.06 -19.72 -13.18
C PHE A 381 10.09 -18.80 -12.43
N ALA A 382 9.09 -18.24 -13.11
CA ALA A 382 8.12 -17.39 -12.43
C ALA A 382 7.09 -18.22 -11.68
N TYR A 383 6.61 -17.67 -10.56
CA TYR A 383 5.50 -18.20 -9.77
C TYR A 383 5.72 -19.60 -9.18
N LYS A 384 6.94 -20.15 -9.29
CA LYS A 384 7.36 -21.39 -8.60
C LYS A 384 8.02 -21.07 -7.26
N ARG A 385 7.72 -21.87 -6.25
CA ARG A 385 8.34 -21.76 -4.92
C ARG A 385 9.82 -22.08 -5.01
N GLY A 386 10.68 -21.23 -4.46
CA GLY A 386 12.14 -21.42 -4.46
C GLY A 386 12.85 -20.99 -5.75
N TYR A 387 12.12 -20.55 -6.77
CA TYR A 387 12.67 -20.05 -8.02
C TYR A 387 12.75 -18.52 -8.00
N SER A 388 13.68 -17.93 -8.74
CA SER A 388 13.87 -16.48 -8.83
C SER A 388 14.25 -16.03 -10.23
N SER A 389 14.09 -14.73 -10.51
CA SER A 389 14.54 -14.12 -11.76
C SER A 389 16.06 -14.23 -11.91
N THR A 390 16.82 -14.11 -10.82
CA THR A 390 18.28 -14.27 -10.85
C THR A 390 18.68 -15.68 -11.30
N MET A 391 18.01 -16.73 -10.80
CA MET A 391 18.30 -18.11 -11.23
C MET A 391 18.03 -18.32 -12.72
N ALA A 392 16.94 -17.75 -13.25
CA ALA A 392 16.63 -17.79 -14.68
C ALA A 392 17.78 -17.18 -15.51
N LEU A 393 18.32 -16.04 -15.06
CA LEU A 393 19.43 -15.35 -15.69
C LEU A 393 20.76 -16.12 -15.56
N ILE A 394 21.03 -16.74 -14.41
CA ILE A 394 22.22 -17.58 -14.21
C ILE A 394 22.19 -18.76 -15.19
N LYS A 395 21.05 -19.45 -15.31
CA LYS A 395 20.89 -20.57 -16.24
C LYS A 395 21.12 -20.12 -17.69
N ALA A 396 20.52 -19.00 -18.09
CA ALA A 396 20.70 -18.41 -19.41
C ALA A 396 22.19 -18.08 -19.68
N GLN A 397 22.80 -17.27 -18.81
CA GLN A 397 24.18 -16.83 -18.97
C GLN A 397 25.17 -18.00 -18.98
N HIS A 398 25.02 -18.95 -18.04
CA HIS A 398 25.92 -20.09 -17.95
C HIS A 398 25.92 -20.92 -19.23
N THR A 399 24.74 -21.31 -19.72
CA THR A 399 24.60 -22.09 -20.95
C THR A 399 25.10 -21.32 -22.17
N TRP A 400 24.83 -20.02 -22.29
CA TRP A 400 25.36 -19.22 -23.40
C TRP A 400 26.89 -19.16 -23.39
N MET A 401 27.50 -18.96 -22.22
CA MET A 401 28.95 -18.92 -22.10
C MET A 401 29.59 -20.29 -22.33
N GLU A 402 28.96 -21.37 -21.86
CA GLU A 402 29.40 -22.74 -22.08
C GLU A 402 29.45 -23.05 -23.59
N TRP A 403 28.39 -22.72 -24.34
CA TRP A 403 28.37 -22.92 -25.79
C TRP A 403 29.48 -22.16 -26.50
N LEU A 404 29.71 -20.90 -26.10
CA LEU A 404 30.75 -20.02 -26.65
C LEU A 404 32.17 -20.40 -26.23
N ASP A 405 32.35 -21.17 -25.15
CA ASP A 405 33.62 -21.74 -24.72
C ASP A 405 33.92 -23.06 -25.46
N GLY A 406 32.86 -23.77 -25.85
CA GLY A 406 32.88 -24.97 -26.68
C GLY A 406 33.14 -24.67 -28.17
N ASN A 407 32.20 -25.09 -29.03
CA ASN A 407 32.30 -25.00 -30.48
C ASN A 407 31.28 -24.05 -31.13
N ALA A 408 30.52 -23.29 -30.35
CA ALA A 408 29.59 -22.32 -30.92
C ALA A 408 30.35 -21.10 -31.45
N SER A 409 30.06 -20.70 -32.69
CA SER A 409 30.60 -19.47 -33.27
C SER A 409 29.91 -18.25 -32.68
N MET A 410 28.60 -18.36 -32.43
CA MET A 410 27.76 -17.34 -31.81
C MET A 410 26.57 -17.96 -31.09
N VAL A 411 25.91 -17.16 -30.24
CA VAL A 411 24.64 -17.53 -29.61
C VAL A 411 23.60 -16.48 -29.98
N ARG A 412 22.50 -16.91 -30.61
CA ARG A 412 21.37 -16.04 -30.92
C ARG A 412 20.37 -16.13 -29.79
N VAL A 413 20.05 -14.99 -29.18
CA VAL A 413 19.10 -14.88 -28.07
C VAL A 413 17.88 -14.13 -28.58
N PHE A 414 16.73 -14.79 -28.55
CA PHE A 414 15.44 -14.20 -28.87
C PHE A 414 14.63 -14.01 -27.59
N SER A 415 14.16 -12.79 -27.37
CA SER A 415 13.28 -12.46 -26.25
C SER A 415 11.89 -12.20 -26.80
N PHE A 416 10.90 -12.98 -26.38
CA PHE A 416 9.50 -12.86 -26.76
C PHE A 416 8.68 -12.33 -25.57
N ASP A 417 7.69 -11.51 -25.90
CA ASP A 417 6.76 -10.88 -24.95
C ASP A 417 5.35 -10.99 -25.53
N PHE A 418 4.35 -11.23 -24.68
CA PHE A 418 2.95 -11.30 -25.10
C PHE A 418 2.22 -9.98 -24.83
N SER A 419 1.41 -9.55 -25.79
CA SER A 419 0.59 -8.35 -25.64
C SER A 419 -0.55 -8.60 -24.65
N LYS A 420 -0.53 -7.90 -23.50
CA LYS A 420 -1.54 -8.06 -22.44
C LYS A 420 -1.74 -9.53 -22.03
N ALA A 421 -0.62 -10.22 -21.76
CA ALA A 421 -0.55 -11.66 -21.60
C ALA A 421 -1.67 -12.25 -20.71
N PHE A 422 -1.81 -11.73 -19.49
CA PHE A 422 -2.83 -12.19 -18.54
C PHE A 422 -4.26 -11.94 -19.02
N ASP A 423 -4.54 -10.80 -19.66
CA ASP A 423 -5.89 -10.43 -20.11
C ASP A 423 -6.33 -11.20 -21.36
N THR A 424 -5.39 -11.74 -22.13
CA THR A 424 -5.66 -12.39 -23.43
C THR A 424 -5.85 -13.90 -23.36
N VAL A 425 -5.56 -14.53 -22.21
CA VAL A 425 -5.61 -15.99 -22.03
C VAL A 425 -7.00 -16.54 -22.40
N PRO A 426 -7.11 -17.38 -23.44
CA PRO A 426 -8.39 -17.98 -23.81
C PRO A 426 -8.85 -19.02 -22.79
N HIS A 427 -10.03 -18.84 -22.20
CA HIS A 427 -10.56 -19.77 -21.20
C HIS A 427 -10.76 -21.18 -21.74
N GLU A 428 -11.29 -21.31 -22.96
CA GLU A 428 -11.51 -22.60 -23.64
C GLU A 428 -10.24 -23.46 -23.69
N ILE A 429 -9.13 -22.86 -24.17
CA ILE A 429 -7.84 -23.55 -24.33
C ILE A 429 -7.24 -23.86 -22.96
N LEU A 430 -7.28 -22.91 -22.03
CA LEU A 430 -6.79 -23.11 -20.67
C LEU A 430 -7.53 -24.25 -19.95
N CYS A 431 -8.86 -24.30 -20.05
CA CYS A 431 -9.68 -25.38 -19.49
C CYS A 431 -9.33 -26.74 -20.09
N ASN A 432 -9.05 -26.81 -21.40
CA ASN A 432 -8.60 -28.05 -22.04
C ASN A 432 -7.20 -28.48 -21.58
N LYS A 433 -6.30 -27.53 -21.29
CA LYS A 433 -4.99 -27.83 -20.70
C LYS A 433 -5.11 -28.30 -19.24
N LEU A 434 -5.99 -27.68 -18.44
CA LEU A 434 -6.25 -28.07 -17.05
C LEU A 434 -6.72 -29.53 -16.93
N LYS A 435 -7.64 -29.95 -17.80
CA LYS A 435 -8.16 -31.33 -17.83
C LYS A 435 -7.09 -32.41 -18.09
N LYS A 436 -5.94 -32.04 -18.67
CA LYS A 436 -4.83 -32.97 -18.95
C LYS A 436 -3.84 -33.11 -17.79
N LEU A 437 -3.98 -32.28 -16.75
CA LEU A 437 -3.10 -32.31 -15.59
C LEU A 437 -3.64 -33.29 -14.54
N PRO A 438 -2.76 -33.86 -13.68
CA PRO A 438 -3.17 -34.73 -12.59
C PRO A 438 -3.76 -33.91 -11.43
N ILE A 439 -4.91 -33.27 -11.70
CA ILE A 439 -5.70 -32.48 -10.75
C ILE A 439 -7.00 -33.24 -10.50
N SER A 440 -7.43 -33.30 -9.25
CA SER A 440 -8.73 -33.76 -8.81
C SER A 440 -9.85 -33.19 -9.70
N PRO A 441 -10.79 -34.02 -10.18
CA PRO A 441 -11.91 -33.55 -10.97
C PRO A 441 -12.74 -32.47 -10.28
N TYR A 442 -12.86 -32.52 -8.94
CA TYR A 442 -13.59 -31.51 -8.16
C TYR A 442 -12.95 -30.13 -8.27
N ILE A 443 -11.62 -30.05 -8.10
CA ILE A 443 -10.88 -28.79 -8.22
C ILE A 443 -10.84 -28.32 -9.67
N THR A 444 -10.64 -29.23 -10.62
CA THR A 444 -10.68 -28.90 -12.05
C THR A 444 -12.02 -28.28 -12.43
N ASN A 445 -13.14 -28.90 -12.04
CA ASN A 445 -14.48 -28.39 -12.30
C ASN A 445 -14.72 -27.05 -11.62
N TRP A 446 -14.25 -26.88 -10.38
CA TRP A 446 -14.33 -25.61 -9.67
C TRP A 446 -13.57 -24.49 -10.40
N ILE A 447 -12.35 -24.75 -10.87
CA ILE A 447 -11.54 -23.77 -11.62
C ILE A 447 -12.19 -23.46 -12.97
N ILE A 448 -12.73 -24.45 -13.66
CA ILE A 448 -13.48 -24.23 -14.91
C ILE A 448 -14.69 -23.33 -14.62
N ASN A 449 -15.47 -23.63 -13.58
CA ASN A 449 -16.62 -22.83 -13.19
C ASN A 449 -16.23 -21.41 -12.73
N PHE A 450 -15.07 -21.27 -12.10
CA PHE A 450 -14.50 -19.98 -11.71
C PHE A 450 -14.19 -19.07 -12.92
N LEU A 451 -13.80 -19.67 -14.06
CA LEU A 451 -13.47 -18.96 -15.29
C LEU A 451 -14.69 -18.69 -16.18
N THR A 452 -15.74 -19.52 -16.13
CA THR A 452 -16.95 -19.36 -16.95
C THR A 452 -17.92 -18.32 -16.40
N ASN A 453 -18.68 -17.67 -17.30
CA ASN A 453 -19.72 -16.67 -16.99
C ASN A 453 -19.23 -15.55 -16.05
N ARG A 454 -18.02 -15.05 -16.31
CA ARG A 454 -17.45 -13.94 -15.57
C ARG A 454 -17.87 -12.60 -16.17
N TYR A 455 -18.03 -11.61 -15.31
CA TYR A 455 -18.37 -10.25 -15.72
C TYR A 455 -17.40 -9.25 -15.10
N GLN A 456 -17.06 -8.21 -15.86
CA GLN A 456 -16.19 -7.12 -15.43
C GLN A 456 -16.83 -5.77 -15.75
N ARG A 457 -16.51 -4.76 -14.95
CA ARG A 457 -16.85 -3.35 -15.25
C ARG A 457 -15.67 -2.45 -14.92
N ALA A 458 -15.58 -1.30 -15.59
CA ALA A 458 -14.62 -0.27 -15.25
C ALA A 458 -15.15 0.63 -14.12
N VAL A 459 -14.25 1.02 -13.23
CA VAL A 459 -14.51 2.00 -12.17
C VAL A 459 -13.44 3.09 -12.24
N VAL A 460 -13.83 4.27 -12.68
CA VAL A 460 -12.95 5.44 -12.87
C VAL A 460 -13.54 6.61 -12.12
N ASP A 461 -12.77 7.21 -11.21
CA ASP A 461 -13.19 8.36 -10.38
C ASP A 461 -14.55 8.18 -9.69
N GLY A 462 -14.84 6.96 -9.21
CA GLY A 462 -16.10 6.60 -8.55
C GLY A 462 -17.26 6.28 -9.49
N VAL A 463 -17.14 6.58 -10.79
CA VAL A 463 -18.11 6.23 -11.83
C VAL A 463 -17.94 4.76 -12.22
N LYS A 464 -19.05 4.01 -12.25
CA LYS A 464 -19.07 2.57 -12.56
C LYS A 464 -19.76 2.35 -13.91
N THR A 465 -19.12 1.60 -14.80
CA THR A 465 -19.76 1.16 -16.05
C THR A 465 -20.68 -0.03 -15.80
N GLU A 466 -21.43 -0.40 -16.83
CA GLU A 466 -22.15 -1.66 -16.87
C GLU A 466 -21.21 -2.86 -16.84
N TYR A 467 -21.73 -4.01 -16.39
CA TYR A 467 -21.01 -5.26 -16.38
C TYR A 467 -21.02 -5.89 -17.77
N LEU A 468 -19.84 -6.17 -18.30
CA LEU A 468 -19.65 -6.86 -19.56
C LEU A 468 -19.13 -8.29 -19.32
N PRO A 469 -19.65 -9.29 -20.05
CA PRO A 469 -19.15 -10.65 -19.95
C PRO A 469 -17.74 -10.74 -20.52
N ILE A 470 -16.91 -11.60 -19.91
CA ILE A 470 -15.57 -11.91 -20.39
C ILE A 470 -15.47 -13.39 -20.75
N ASN A 471 -14.75 -13.68 -21.83
CA ASN A 471 -14.41 -15.04 -22.27
C ASN A 471 -12.89 -15.27 -22.37
N ARG A 472 -12.11 -14.26 -21.96
CA ARG A 472 -10.65 -14.25 -21.98
C ARG A 472 -10.13 -13.59 -20.70
N GLY A 473 -8.91 -13.97 -20.37
CA GLY A 473 -8.11 -13.35 -19.34
C GLY A 473 -8.17 -14.08 -18.01
N VAL A 474 -7.04 -14.14 -17.33
CA VAL A 474 -6.97 -14.60 -15.95
C VAL A 474 -6.84 -13.36 -15.06
N PRO A 475 -7.73 -13.14 -14.08
CA PRO A 475 -7.84 -11.83 -13.45
C PRO A 475 -6.55 -11.42 -12.72
N GLN A 476 -5.94 -10.30 -13.11
CA GLN A 476 -4.71 -9.79 -12.50
C GLN A 476 -4.99 -9.32 -11.06
N GLY A 477 -4.42 -10.00 -10.07
CA GLY A 477 -4.70 -9.77 -8.64
C GLY A 477 -5.34 -10.97 -7.93
N THR A 478 -5.74 -12.00 -8.69
CA THR A 478 -6.14 -13.30 -8.14
C THR A 478 -4.94 -14.13 -7.67
N VAL A 479 -5.20 -15.09 -6.78
CA VAL A 479 -4.17 -16.02 -6.30
C VAL A 479 -3.90 -17.09 -7.36
N LEU A 480 -4.94 -17.56 -8.07
CA LEU A 480 -4.81 -18.55 -9.14
C LEU A 480 -4.26 -17.98 -10.44
N GLY A 481 -4.39 -16.66 -10.66
CA GLY A 481 -3.97 -15.98 -11.88
C GLY A 481 -2.61 -16.41 -12.43
N PRO A 482 -1.53 -16.24 -11.65
CA PRO A 482 -0.18 -16.61 -12.06
C PRO A 482 0.01 -18.11 -12.33
N ILE A 483 -0.70 -18.98 -11.60
CA ILE A 483 -0.60 -20.44 -11.75
C ILE A 483 -1.25 -20.88 -13.05
N LEU A 484 -2.44 -20.39 -13.33
CA LEU A 484 -3.18 -20.65 -14.56
C LEU A 484 -2.41 -20.14 -15.79
N PHE A 485 -1.76 -18.98 -15.67
CA PHE A 485 -0.88 -18.49 -16.73
C PHE A 485 0.33 -19.41 -16.95
N SER A 486 0.98 -19.88 -15.88
CA SER A 486 2.08 -20.86 -15.98
C SER A 486 1.65 -22.16 -16.66
N ILE A 487 0.43 -22.64 -16.39
CA ILE A 487 -0.16 -23.81 -17.06
C ILE A 487 -0.39 -23.52 -18.55
N MET A 488 -0.91 -22.33 -18.88
CA MET A 488 -1.19 -21.93 -20.27
C MET A 488 0.05 -22.02 -21.16
N ILE A 489 1.20 -21.53 -20.69
CA ILE A 489 2.46 -21.50 -21.44
C ILE A 489 3.36 -22.71 -21.17
N ASN A 490 2.87 -23.70 -20.41
CA ASN A 490 3.69 -24.83 -19.97
C ASN A 490 4.13 -25.71 -21.14
N ASP A 491 3.42 -25.78 -22.26
CA ASP A 491 3.72 -26.65 -23.40
C ASP A 491 4.61 -25.99 -24.48
N ILE A 492 5.01 -24.73 -24.30
CA ILE A 492 6.03 -24.10 -25.16
C ILE A 492 7.37 -24.81 -24.94
N ARG A 493 7.90 -25.42 -25.99
CA ARG A 493 9.17 -26.15 -25.99
C ARG A 493 10.00 -25.77 -27.20
N PRO A 494 11.34 -25.81 -27.08
CA PRO A 494 12.19 -25.74 -28.26
C PRO A 494 11.97 -26.99 -29.11
N VAL A 495 12.12 -26.84 -30.43
CA VAL A 495 12.07 -27.94 -31.40
C VAL A 495 13.29 -28.84 -31.21
N GLN A 496 14.46 -28.25 -31.02
CA GLN A 496 15.69 -28.97 -30.69
C GLN A 496 15.93 -28.93 -29.19
N ALA A 497 16.03 -30.11 -28.57
CA ALA A 497 16.28 -30.22 -27.13
C ALA A 497 17.62 -29.62 -26.67
N SER A 498 18.57 -29.40 -27.59
CA SER A 498 19.84 -28.73 -27.33
C SER A 498 19.71 -27.21 -27.16
N ASN A 499 18.61 -26.60 -27.60
CA ASN A 499 18.37 -25.17 -27.44
C ASN A 499 17.80 -24.87 -26.06
N LEU A 500 18.11 -23.68 -25.55
CA LEU A 500 17.73 -23.28 -24.20
C LEU A 500 16.48 -22.41 -24.27
N ILE A 501 15.44 -22.79 -23.55
CA ILE A 501 14.31 -21.91 -23.26
C ILE A 501 14.28 -21.58 -21.77
N VAL A 502 14.07 -20.31 -21.44
CA VAL A 502 13.89 -19.81 -20.08
C VAL A 502 12.66 -18.90 -20.06
N LYS A 503 11.66 -19.30 -19.29
CA LYS A 503 10.39 -18.59 -19.15
C LYS A 503 10.34 -17.92 -17.78
N PHE A 504 9.94 -16.66 -17.76
CA PHE A 504 9.64 -15.95 -16.53
C PHE A 504 8.39 -15.10 -16.76
N ALA A 505 7.27 -15.62 -16.29
CA ALA A 505 5.95 -15.08 -16.53
C ALA A 505 5.72 -14.99 -18.05
N ASP A 506 5.35 -13.82 -18.57
CA ASP A 506 5.09 -13.55 -19.97
C ASP A 506 6.34 -13.38 -20.84
N VAL A 507 7.52 -13.28 -20.23
CA VAL A 507 8.80 -13.14 -20.94
C VAL A 507 9.40 -14.53 -21.21
N ILE A 508 9.67 -14.82 -22.48
CA ILE A 508 10.30 -16.06 -22.91
C ILE A 508 11.64 -15.71 -23.58
N ASN A 509 12.72 -16.27 -23.05
CA ASN A 509 14.05 -16.13 -23.66
C ASN A 509 14.46 -17.47 -24.26
N LEU A 510 14.72 -17.46 -25.55
CA LEU A 510 15.16 -18.60 -26.34
C LEU A 510 16.62 -18.35 -26.76
N GLY A 511 17.53 -19.16 -26.26
CA GLY A 511 18.93 -19.19 -26.66
C GLY A 511 19.17 -20.32 -27.66
N ILE A 512 19.77 -19.98 -28.79
CA ILE A 512 20.05 -20.90 -29.88
C ILE A 512 21.55 -20.94 -30.11
N LYS A 513 22.10 -22.15 -30.04
CA LYS A 513 23.50 -22.40 -30.36
C LYS A 513 23.67 -22.40 -31.87
N VAL A 514 24.55 -21.54 -32.38
CA VAL A 514 24.88 -21.49 -33.80
C VAL A 514 26.31 -22.01 -33.97
N THR A 515 26.46 -23.03 -34.81
CA THR A 515 27.75 -23.57 -35.25
C THR A 515 27.96 -23.22 -36.72
N ASP A 516 29.11 -23.57 -37.28
CA ASP A 516 29.39 -23.25 -38.69
C ASP A 516 28.40 -23.93 -39.65
N ASP A 517 28.00 -25.17 -39.31
CA ASP A 517 27.12 -26.02 -40.12
C ASP A 517 25.63 -25.96 -39.73
N SER A 518 25.25 -25.23 -38.66
CA SER A 518 23.88 -25.30 -38.14
C SER A 518 23.38 -23.98 -37.53
N ASP A 519 22.22 -23.53 -38.03
CA ASP A 519 21.44 -22.43 -37.44
C ASP A 519 19.94 -22.81 -37.44
N ALA A 520 19.41 -23.17 -36.28
CA ALA A 520 17.99 -23.53 -36.10
C ALA A 520 17.06 -22.32 -35.86
N SER A 521 17.57 -21.08 -35.95
CA SER A 521 16.86 -19.89 -35.48
C SER A 521 15.51 -19.66 -36.14
N TYR A 522 15.42 -19.88 -37.46
CA TYR A 522 14.17 -19.70 -38.19
C TYR A 522 13.10 -20.70 -37.75
N MET A 523 13.46 -21.98 -37.66
CA MET A 523 12.57 -23.06 -37.25
C MET A 523 12.04 -22.85 -35.83
N GLU A 524 12.94 -22.53 -34.89
CA GLU A 524 12.57 -22.33 -33.48
C GLU A 524 11.68 -21.09 -33.28
N THR A 525 12.00 -19.99 -33.97
CA THR A 525 11.20 -18.77 -33.91
C THR A 525 9.80 -18.99 -34.47
N ASN A 526 9.70 -19.67 -35.62
CA ASN A 526 8.41 -20.01 -36.21
C ASN A 526 7.60 -20.98 -35.34
N ASN A 527 8.26 -21.90 -34.63
CA ASN A 527 7.57 -22.78 -33.68
C ASN A 527 6.87 -21.97 -32.57
N ILE A 528 7.52 -20.93 -32.01
CA ILE A 528 6.89 -20.06 -31.01
C ILE A 528 5.76 -19.23 -31.61
N ILE A 529 5.93 -18.71 -32.84
CA ILE A 529 4.89 -17.94 -33.55
C ILE A 529 3.66 -18.83 -33.80
N ASN A 530 3.86 -20.02 -34.36
CA ASN A 530 2.80 -21.00 -34.62
C ASN A 530 2.11 -21.45 -33.32
N TRP A 531 2.88 -21.65 -32.25
CA TRP A 531 2.32 -21.94 -30.93
C TRP A 531 1.41 -20.80 -30.46
N ALA A 532 1.84 -19.55 -30.61
CA ALA A 532 1.07 -18.38 -30.18
C ALA A 532 -0.24 -18.26 -30.96
N GLU A 533 -0.21 -18.46 -32.28
CA GLU A 533 -1.39 -18.48 -33.14
C GLU A 533 -2.36 -19.60 -32.77
N THR A 534 -1.86 -20.83 -32.64
CA THR A 534 -2.66 -22.01 -32.24
C THR A 534 -3.32 -21.81 -30.87
N ASN A 535 -2.60 -21.18 -29.95
CA ASN A 535 -3.08 -20.90 -28.59
C ASN A 535 -3.86 -19.57 -28.50
N ARG A 536 -4.13 -18.89 -29.63
CA ARG A 536 -4.84 -17.59 -29.71
C ARG A 536 -4.26 -16.52 -28.78
N MET A 537 -2.94 -16.55 -28.57
CA MET A 537 -2.14 -15.60 -27.81
C MET A 537 -1.41 -14.64 -28.75
N LYS A 538 -1.38 -13.35 -28.45
CA LYS A 538 -0.80 -12.34 -29.34
C LYS A 538 0.62 -11.96 -28.93
N LEU A 539 1.61 -12.24 -29.77
CA LEU A 539 2.98 -11.75 -29.58
C LEU A 539 3.06 -10.24 -29.72
N ASN A 540 3.92 -9.62 -28.92
CA ASN A 540 4.20 -8.19 -28.96
C ASN A 540 5.47 -7.93 -29.77
N TYR A 541 5.36 -7.84 -31.09
CA TYR A 541 6.52 -7.64 -31.98
C TYR A 541 7.35 -6.38 -31.67
N LYS A 542 6.77 -5.36 -31.03
CA LYS A 542 7.53 -4.18 -30.58
C LYS A 542 8.49 -4.49 -29.41
N LYS A 543 8.19 -5.54 -28.65
CA LYS A 543 8.98 -6.04 -27.51
C LYS A 543 9.63 -7.41 -27.79
N THR A 544 9.39 -7.98 -28.97
CA THR A 544 10.12 -9.15 -29.45
C THR A 544 11.42 -8.71 -30.07
N TRP A 545 12.55 -9.12 -29.48
CA TRP A 545 13.87 -8.67 -29.90
C TRP A 545 14.85 -9.83 -30.05
N GLU A 546 15.85 -9.61 -30.90
CA GLU A 546 16.99 -10.49 -31.07
C GLU A 546 18.27 -9.81 -30.58
N MET A 547 19.17 -10.58 -29.96
CA MET A 547 20.57 -10.20 -29.73
C MET A 547 21.48 -11.36 -30.10
N VAL A 548 22.60 -11.04 -30.73
CA VAL A 548 23.62 -12.04 -31.08
C VAL A 548 24.82 -11.84 -30.19
N ILE A 549 25.15 -12.84 -29.38
CA ILE A 549 26.33 -12.84 -28.51
C ILE A 549 27.49 -13.46 -29.27
N ARG A 550 28.61 -12.74 -29.37
CA ARG A 550 29.74 -13.14 -30.22
C ARG A 550 30.79 -13.99 -29.48
N GLY A 551 31.29 -15.00 -30.17
CA GLY A 551 32.48 -15.76 -29.81
C GLY A 551 33.78 -15.06 -30.24
N LYS A 552 34.86 -15.83 -30.40
CA LYS A 552 36.17 -15.35 -30.91
C LYS A 552 36.28 -15.36 -32.44
N ILE A 553 35.20 -15.61 -33.18
CA ILE A 553 35.24 -15.88 -34.63
C ILE A 553 34.64 -14.70 -35.44
N THR A 554 35.21 -14.48 -36.63
CA THR A 554 35.03 -13.37 -37.58
C THR A 554 33.89 -13.54 -38.59
N ARG A 555 33.02 -14.56 -38.45
CA ARG A 555 31.91 -14.78 -39.40
C ARG A 555 30.99 -13.54 -39.47
N PRO A 556 30.51 -13.15 -40.67
CA PRO A 556 29.49 -12.11 -40.76
C PRO A 556 28.24 -12.52 -39.98
N LEU A 557 27.59 -11.54 -39.35
CA LEU A 557 26.37 -11.78 -38.61
C LEU A 557 25.27 -12.32 -39.55
N PRO A 558 24.52 -13.36 -39.14
CA PRO A 558 23.36 -13.82 -39.90
C PRO A 558 22.37 -12.68 -40.09
N ALA A 559 21.58 -12.65 -41.16
CA ALA A 559 20.53 -11.64 -41.28
C ALA A 559 19.54 -11.73 -40.09
N PRO A 560 19.04 -10.60 -39.57
CA PRO A 560 17.92 -10.61 -38.64
C PRO A 560 16.71 -11.33 -39.24
N LEU A 561 15.93 -12.02 -38.41
CA LEU A 561 14.71 -12.68 -38.87
C LEU A 561 13.63 -11.64 -39.20
N PRO A 562 12.75 -11.92 -40.18
CA PRO A 562 11.62 -11.04 -40.49
C PRO A 562 10.80 -10.72 -39.24
N MET A 563 10.33 -9.47 -39.11
CA MET A 563 9.49 -8.96 -38.01
C MET A 563 10.16 -8.88 -36.62
N ILE A 564 11.42 -9.32 -36.46
CA ILE A 564 12.15 -9.24 -35.20
C ILE A 564 13.29 -8.24 -35.34
N VAL A 565 13.31 -7.23 -34.45
CA VAL A 565 14.37 -6.23 -34.44
C VAL A 565 15.58 -6.76 -33.70
N ARG A 566 16.74 -6.76 -34.36
CA ARG A 566 18.03 -7.05 -33.73
C ARG A 566 18.56 -5.83 -32.97
N LYS A 567 19.06 -6.07 -31.76
CA LYS A 567 19.72 -5.08 -30.91
C LYS A 567 21.12 -5.56 -30.51
N SER A 568 22.02 -4.62 -30.26
CA SER A 568 23.34 -4.89 -29.68
C SER A 568 23.29 -5.17 -28.17
N TRP A 569 22.13 -4.99 -27.54
CA TRP A 569 21.90 -5.21 -26.12
C TRP A 569 20.45 -5.62 -25.86
N LEU A 570 20.22 -6.38 -24.79
CA LEU A 570 18.89 -6.73 -24.29
C LEU A 570 18.84 -6.62 -22.78
N LYS A 571 17.75 -6.03 -22.29
CA LYS A 571 17.44 -6.02 -20.87
C LYS A 571 16.50 -7.17 -20.54
N ILE A 572 17.01 -8.17 -19.83
CA ILE A 572 16.30 -9.39 -19.48
C ILE A 572 16.15 -9.42 -17.96
N LEU A 573 14.90 -9.44 -17.48
CA LEU A 573 14.57 -9.50 -16.04
C LEU A 573 15.31 -8.48 -15.15
N GLY A 574 15.58 -7.29 -15.70
CA GLY A 574 16.23 -6.18 -15.00
C GLY A 574 17.75 -6.08 -15.18
N VAL A 575 18.41 -7.09 -15.77
CA VAL A 575 19.84 -7.09 -16.09
C VAL A 575 20.04 -6.84 -17.58
N THR A 576 21.01 -6.00 -17.93
CA THR A 576 21.29 -5.64 -19.33
C THR A 576 22.48 -6.43 -19.84
N PHE A 577 22.25 -7.26 -20.85
CA PHE A 577 23.28 -8.00 -21.59
C PHE A 577 23.63 -7.27 -22.88
N GLN A 578 24.87 -7.42 -23.33
CA GLN A 578 25.39 -6.82 -24.56
C GLN A 578 25.92 -7.93 -25.50
N GLU A 579 26.03 -7.62 -26.80
CA GLU A 579 26.56 -8.54 -27.82
C GLU A 579 27.97 -9.04 -27.49
N ASN A 580 28.77 -8.21 -26.83
CA ASN A 580 30.03 -8.62 -26.20
C ASN A 580 29.73 -8.99 -24.74
N PRO A 581 29.83 -10.27 -24.36
CA PRO A 581 29.46 -10.71 -23.01
C PRO A 581 30.44 -10.27 -21.92
N SER A 582 31.58 -9.68 -22.29
CA SER A 582 32.53 -9.07 -21.35
C SER A 582 32.27 -7.57 -21.12
N MET A 583 31.34 -6.96 -21.87
CA MET A 583 30.93 -5.57 -21.70
C MET A 583 29.69 -5.46 -20.81
N TRP A 584 29.80 -4.59 -19.81
CA TRP A 584 28.76 -4.32 -18.81
C TRP A 584 28.50 -2.81 -18.67
N ASP A 585 28.99 -2.01 -19.62
CA ASP A 585 28.92 -0.54 -19.59
C ASP A 585 27.46 -0.08 -19.44
N MET A 586 26.55 -0.58 -20.29
CA MET A 586 25.14 -0.17 -20.27
C MET A 586 24.42 -0.56 -18.97
N HIS A 587 24.74 -1.73 -18.42
CA HIS A 587 24.15 -2.17 -17.15
C HIS A 587 24.64 -1.30 -16.00
N LEU A 588 25.96 -1.05 -15.93
CA LEU A 588 26.55 -0.28 -14.86
C LEU A 588 26.13 1.20 -14.94
N ASP A 589 26.03 1.78 -16.13
CA ASP A 589 25.58 3.17 -16.30
C ASP A 589 24.14 3.35 -15.78
N GLU A 590 23.23 2.41 -16.11
CA GLU A 590 21.86 2.44 -15.59
C GLU A 590 21.83 2.25 -14.05
N LEU A 591 22.64 1.33 -13.54
CA LEU A 591 22.76 1.06 -12.10
C LEU A 591 23.24 2.29 -11.34
N MET A 592 24.34 2.90 -11.83
CA MET A 592 24.98 4.05 -11.23
C MET A 592 24.09 5.29 -11.33
N SER A 593 23.39 5.49 -12.44
CA SER A 593 22.41 6.58 -12.59
C SER A 593 21.30 6.48 -11.54
N LYS A 594 20.73 5.29 -11.32
CA LYS A 594 19.72 5.05 -10.27
C LYS A 594 20.28 5.23 -8.87
N ALA A 595 21.47 4.70 -8.61
CA ALA A 595 22.14 4.84 -7.31
C ALA A 595 22.42 6.31 -6.98
N CYS A 596 22.93 7.08 -7.93
CA CYS A 596 23.17 8.51 -7.80
C CYS A 596 21.87 9.30 -7.57
N SER A 597 20.80 8.99 -8.31
CA SER A 597 19.49 9.61 -8.11
C SER A 597 18.96 9.37 -6.68
N ARG A 598 19.08 8.14 -6.15
CA ARG A 598 18.64 7.82 -4.79
C ARG A 598 19.57 8.37 -3.71
N MET A 599 20.85 8.57 -4.02
CA MET A 599 21.82 9.22 -3.12
C MET A 599 21.36 10.64 -2.74
N TYR A 600 20.68 11.35 -3.65
CA TYR A 600 20.11 12.66 -3.37
C TYR A 600 19.07 12.61 -2.23
N ILE A 601 18.25 11.56 -2.18
CA ILE A 601 17.27 11.35 -1.09
C ILE A 601 18.01 11.20 0.25
N ILE A 602 19.06 10.38 0.29
CA ILE A 602 19.87 10.18 1.50
C ILE A 602 20.52 11.50 1.96
N ARG A 603 21.02 12.30 1.00
CA ARG A 603 21.57 13.63 1.29
C ARG A 603 20.54 14.56 1.91
N ILE A 604 19.31 14.55 1.40
CA ILE A 604 18.20 15.35 1.97
C ILE A 604 17.86 14.86 3.37
N CYS A 605 17.71 13.55 3.59
CA CYS A 605 17.44 12.99 4.92
C CYS A 605 18.53 13.40 5.92
N LYS A 606 19.80 13.37 5.50
CA LYS A 606 20.91 13.84 6.35
C LYS A 606 20.78 15.32 6.69
N TYR A 607 20.39 16.16 5.73
CA TYR A 607 20.15 17.59 5.96
C TYR A 607 19.05 17.83 7.01
N TYR A 608 17.99 17.02 6.99
CA TYR A 608 16.91 17.08 7.98
C TYR A 608 17.25 16.41 9.33
N GLY A 609 18.50 16.01 9.56
CA GLY A 609 18.97 15.55 10.86
C GLY A 609 18.78 14.06 11.15
N PHE A 610 18.57 13.22 10.12
CA PHE A 610 18.49 11.76 10.32
C PHE A 610 19.79 11.22 10.92
N SER A 611 19.67 10.29 11.86
CA SER A 611 20.81 9.66 12.50
C SER A 611 21.59 8.78 11.52
N ARG A 612 22.87 8.55 11.81
CA ARG A 612 23.72 7.69 10.96
C ARG A 612 23.16 6.28 10.79
N LYS A 613 22.49 5.71 11.81
CA LYS A 613 21.87 4.38 11.73
C LYS A 613 20.64 4.36 10.81
N GLU A 614 19.85 5.44 10.81
CA GLU A 614 18.69 5.55 9.91
C GLU A 614 19.14 5.76 8.46
N LEU A 615 20.17 6.58 8.25
CA LEU A 615 20.77 6.78 6.93
C LEU A 615 21.36 5.48 6.37
N ASP A 616 21.99 4.68 7.22
CA ASP A 616 22.54 3.36 6.85
C ASP A 616 21.44 2.40 6.40
N LEU A 617 20.33 2.31 7.16
CA LEU A 617 19.17 1.51 6.78
C LEU A 617 18.54 2.00 5.45
N LEU A 618 18.41 3.31 5.27
CA LEU A 618 17.90 3.91 4.03
C LEU A 618 18.85 3.64 2.86
N PHE A 619 20.16 3.73 3.07
CA PHE A 619 21.16 3.44 2.06
C PHE A 619 21.11 1.98 1.61
N HIS A 620 21.04 1.05 2.57
CA HIS A 620 20.91 -0.38 2.28
C HIS A 620 19.61 -0.70 1.53
N SER A 621 18.49 -0.12 1.96
CA SER A 621 17.18 -0.37 1.35
C SER A 621 16.99 0.28 -0.03
N LEU A 622 17.59 1.45 -0.28
CA LEU A 622 17.40 2.19 -1.53
C LEU A 622 18.51 1.98 -2.56
N ILE A 623 19.78 1.85 -2.14
CA ILE A 623 20.92 1.82 -3.06
C ILE A 623 21.51 0.41 -3.12
N VAL A 624 21.89 -0.17 -1.97
CA VAL A 624 22.48 -1.52 -1.93
C VAL A 624 21.51 -2.56 -2.49
N SER A 625 20.20 -2.40 -2.25
CA SER A 625 19.19 -3.29 -2.82
C SER A 625 19.18 -3.36 -4.36
N ILE A 626 19.50 -2.25 -5.06
CA ILE A 626 19.60 -2.25 -6.52
C ILE A 626 20.91 -2.90 -6.96
N ILE A 627 22.01 -2.58 -6.27
CA ILE A 627 23.32 -3.15 -6.56
C ILE A 627 23.25 -4.67 -6.39
N VAL A 628 22.74 -5.14 -5.26
CA VAL A 628 22.63 -6.58 -4.96
C VAL A 628 21.70 -7.32 -5.94
N PHE A 629 20.76 -6.63 -6.60
CA PHE A 629 19.86 -7.28 -7.54
C PHE A 629 20.63 -7.87 -8.73
N GLY A 630 20.60 -9.20 -8.84
CA GLY A 630 21.25 -9.95 -9.94
C GLY A 630 22.77 -9.95 -9.89
N ILE A 631 23.39 -9.59 -8.76
CA ILE A 631 24.86 -9.51 -8.61
C ILE A 631 25.55 -10.85 -8.87
N GLU A 632 24.87 -11.96 -8.60
CA GLU A 632 25.36 -13.30 -8.92
C GLU A 632 25.61 -13.45 -10.44
N VAL A 633 24.82 -12.76 -11.28
CA VAL A 633 24.92 -12.76 -12.75
C VAL A 633 25.93 -11.73 -13.24
N TRP A 634 25.76 -10.46 -12.87
CA TRP A 634 26.60 -9.37 -13.41
C TRP A 634 27.92 -9.21 -12.66
N GLY A 635 28.11 -9.87 -11.51
CA GLY A 635 29.37 -9.94 -10.76
C GLY A 635 30.52 -10.62 -11.50
N CYS A 636 30.26 -11.23 -12.66
CA CYS A 636 31.30 -11.67 -13.59
C CYS A 636 32.03 -10.51 -14.30
N ALA A 637 31.50 -9.29 -14.19
CA ALA A 637 32.10 -8.08 -14.74
C ALA A 637 33.51 -7.86 -14.18
N SER A 638 34.42 -7.36 -15.02
CA SER A 638 35.80 -7.10 -14.61
C SER A 638 35.87 -6.16 -13.40
N TYR A 639 36.62 -6.57 -12.37
CA TYR A 639 36.82 -5.76 -11.17
C TYR A 639 37.44 -4.40 -11.49
N SER A 640 38.55 -4.40 -12.24
CA SER A 640 39.33 -3.19 -12.54
C SER A 640 38.49 -2.12 -13.22
N LYS A 641 37.61 -2.52 -14.15
CA LYS A 641 36.78 -1.60 -14.94
C LYS A 641 35.43 -1.27 -14.28
N TYR A 642 34.70 -2.26 -13.76
CA TYR A 642 33.30 -2.08 -13.36
C TYR A 642 33.09 -2.13 -11.85
N LEU A 643 33.47 -3.23 -11.18
CA LEU A 643 33.21 -3.38 -9.74
C LEU A 643 33.93 -2.32 -8.90
N SER A 644 35.12 -1.89 -9.34
CA SER A 644 35.88 -0.80 -8.70
C SER A 644 35.12 0.53 -8.66
N GLN A 645 34.23 0.79 -9.62
CA GLN A 645 33.40 2.00 -9.64
C GLN A 645 32.31 1.96 -8.56
N VAL A 646 31.69 0.78 -8.36
CA VAL A 646 30.72 0.55 -7.29
C VAL A 646 31.40 0.68 -5.94
N ASP A 647 32.60 0.10 -5.77
CA ASP A 647 33.40 0.26 -4.55
C ASP A 647 33.73 1.73 -4.25
N LYS A 648 34.09 2.52 -5.27
CA LYS A 648 34.31 3.96 -5.11
C LYS A 648 33.05 4.67 -4.59
N LEU A 649 31.87 4.29 -5.08
CA LEU A 649 30.59 4.82 -4.59
C LEU A 649 30.32 4.42 -3.13
N LEU A 650 30.53 3.16 -2.77
CA LEU A 650 30.35 2.67 -1.39
C LEU A 650 31.33 3.33 -0.41
N LYS A 651 32.60 3.45 -0.78
CA LYS A 651 33.63 4.18 -0.01
C LYS A 651 33.27 5.65 0.17
N ARG A 652 32.75 6.29 -0.89
CA ARG A 652 32.27 7.69 -0.83
C ARG A 652 31.07 7.83 0.12
N ALA A 653 30.14 6.89 0.09
CA ALA A 653 28.98 6.89 0.99
C ALA A 653 29.39 6.74 2.46
N TYR A 654 30.36 5.87 2.75
CA TYR A 654 30.95 5.75 4.09
C TYR A 654 31.64 7.04 4.54
N LYS A 655 32.46 7.65 3.67
CA LYS A 655 33.13 8.94 3.95
C LYS A 655 32.15 10.06 4.25
N TYR A 656 31.00 10.09 3.58
CA TYR A 656 29.94 11.07 3.86
C TYR A 656 29.06 10.72 5.06
N GLY A 657 29.34 9.63 5.78
CA GLY A 657 28.58 9.22 6.96
C GLY A 657 27.17 8.73 6.63
N TYR A 658 26.93 8.25 5.41
CA TYR A 658 25.67 7.58 5.05
C TYR A 658 25.66 6.12 5.51
N LEU A 659 26.84 5.49 5.60
CA LEU A 659 27.01 4.14 6.10
C LEU A 659 27.67 4.15 7.48
N VAL A 660 27.32 3.19 8.33
CA VAL A 660 27.95 3.00 9.66
C VAL A 660 29.34 2.38 9.52
N TYR A 661 29.51 1.41 8.62
CA TYR A 661 30.76 0.72 8.34
C TYR A 661 31.08 0.75 6.85
N GLN A 662 32.35 0.55 6.50
CA GLN A 662 32.75 0.47 5.11
C GLN A 662 32.29 -0.87 4.51
N VAL A 663 31.70 -0.82 3.33
CA VAL A 663 31.21 -1.99 2.61
C VAL A 663 31.97 -2.14 1.29
N SER A 664 32.39 -3.36 0.95
CA SER A 664 33.01 -3.72 -0.31
C SER A 664 32.04 -4.51 -1.18
N ILE A 665 32.03 -4.23 -2.49
CA ILE A 665 31.23 -4.98 -3.46
C ILE A 665 31.68 -6.44 -3.57
N VAL A 666 32.97 -6.70 -3.36
CA VAL A 666 33.54 -8.05 -3.40
C VAL A 666 33.02 -8.88 -2.24
N ASP A 667 32.92 -8.28 -1.04
CA ASP A 667 32.37 -8.97 0.13
C ASP A 667 30.88 -9.25 -0.05
N ILE A 668 30.13 -8.28 -0.62
CA ILE A 668 28.72 -8.48 -0.98
C ILE A 668 28.59 -9.64 -1.97
N LEU A 669 29.40 -9.65 -3.04
CA LEU A 669 29.38 -10.68 -4.07
C LEU A 669 29.70 -12.05 -3.49
N ASN A 670 30.79 -12.18 -2.72
CA ASN A 670 31.19 -13.45 -2.12
C ASN A 670 30.14 -14.00 -1.15
N ASN A 671 29.51 -13.12 -0.35
CA ASN A 671 28.43 -13.53 0.54
C ASN A 671 27.19 -13.99 -0.24
N LYS A 672 26.81 -13.27 -1.31
CA LYS A 672 25.68 -13.65 -2.17
C LYS A 672 25.94 -14.95 -2.91
N ASP A 673 27.14 -15.11 -3.43
CA ASP A 673 27.58 -16.32 -4.11
C ASP A 673 27.53 -17.51 -3.14
N ARG A 674 28.04 -17.36 -1.92
CA ARG A 674 28.00 -18.40 -0.89
C ARG A 674 26.56 -18.77 -0.49
N ASP A 675 25.71 -17.77 -0.22
CA ASP A 675 24.31 -17.98 0.16
C ASP A 675 23.54 -18.77 -0.91
N LEU A 676 23.75 -18.46 -2.18
CA LEU A 676 23.09 -19.15 -3.28
C LEU A 676 23.72 -20.51 -3.55
N TRP A 677 25.05 -20.61 -3.53
CA TRP A 677 25.79 -21.85 -3.71
C TRP A 677 25.36 -22.91 -2.69
N GLN A 678 25.32 -22.56 -1.40
CA GLN A 678 24.86 -23.46 -0.35
C GLN A 678 23.42 -23.95 -0.58
N LYS A 679 22.52 -23.10 -1.07
CA LYS A 679 21.14 -23.51 -1.40
C LYS A 679 21.08 -24.50 -2.56
N ILE A 680 21.94 -24.32 -3.56
CA ILE A 680 22.03 -25.24 -4.70
C ILE A 680 22.57 -26.59 -4.20
N THR A 681 23.69 -26.60 -3.49
CA THR A 681 24.34 -27.86 -3.09
C THR A 681 23.56 -28.65 -2.04
N THR A 682 22.77 -27.98 -1.20
CA THR A 682 21.95 -28.64 -0.16
C THR A 682 20.62 -29.19 -0.68
N ASP A 683 19.99 -28.54 -1.65
CA ASP A 683 18.71 -28.97 -2.22
C ASP A 683 18.90 -29.69 -3.55
N ARG A 684 18.80 -31.03 -3.55
CA ARG A 684 18.90 -31.84 -4.77
C ARG A 684 17.84 -31.52 -5.82
N ASN A 685 16.72 -30.92 -5.43
CA ASN A 685 15.64 -30.51 -6.35
C ASN A 685 15.76 -29.05 -6.81
N HIS A 686 16.87 -28.38 -6.48
CA HIS A 686 17.09 -26.99 -6.83
C HIS A 686 17.09 -26.75 -8.36
N ALA A 687 16.56 -25.61 -8.79
CA ALA A 687 16.39 -25.24 -10.20
C ALA A 687 17.70 -25.26 -11.02
N LEU A 688 18.81 -24.96 -10.35
CA LEU A 688 20.15 -24.84 -10.94
C LEU A 688 21.02 -26.09 -10.76
N GLN A 689 20.51 -27.14 -10.13
CA GLN A 689 21.28 -28.38 -9.90
C GLN A 689 21.79 -29.00 -11.21
N VAL A 690 21.03 -28.84 -12.29
CA VAL A 690 21.38 -29.29 -13.65
C VAL A 690 22.67 -28.66 -14.18
N LEU A 691 23.11 -27.52 -13.63
CA LEU A 691 24.34 -26.85 -14.07
C LEU A 691 25.59 -27.31 -13.32
N LEU A 692 25.44 -28.10 -12.25
CA LEU A 692 26.58 -28.57 -11.48
C LEU A 692 27.28 -29.73 -12.20
N PRO A 693 28.62 -29.78 -12.17
CA PRO A 693 29.38 -30.91 -12.71
C PRO A 693 29.14 -32.19 -11.90
N PRO A 694 29.55 -33.37 -12.41
CA PRO A 694 29.50 -34.62 -11.65
C PRO A 694 30.34 -34.53 -10.36
N SER A 695 29.91 -35.27 -9.33
CA SER A 695 30.56 -35.35 -8.02
C SER A 695 31.38 -36.64 -7.88
N HIS A 696 32.52 -36.59 -7.19
CA HIS A 696 33.29 -37.77 -6.80
C HIS A 696 32.88 -38.30 -5.41
N GLN A 697 33.07 -39.60 -5.17
CA GLN A 697 32.91 -40.25 -3.85
C GLN A 697 34.24 -40.40 -3.08
N LEU A 698 35.36 -39.86 -3.58
CA LEU A 698 36.68 -40.11 -2.99
C LEU A 698 37.02 -39.06 -1.92
N GLU A 699 37.13 -39.51 -0.66
CA GLU A 699 37.41 -38.74 0.56
C GLU A 699 38.80 -38.05 0.62
N LEU A 700 39.58 -38.06 -0.46
CA LEU A 700 41.01 -37.70 -0.45
C LEU A 700 41.35 -36.36 -1.12
N CYS A 701 40.36 -35.51 -1.41
CA CYS A 701 40.59 -34.21 -2.01
C CYS A 701 40.31 -33.07 -1.01
N ASN A 702 41.34 -32.26 -0.69
CA ASN A 702 41.26 -31.05 0.15
C ASN A 702 40.47 -29.88 -0.47
N HIS A 703 39.45 -30.15 -1.30
CA HIS A 703 38.63 -29.10 -1.91
C HIS A 703 37.37 -28.89 -1.07
N GLY A 704 36.93 -27.63 -0.93
CA GLY A 704 35.72 -27.24 -0.19
C GLY A 704 34.39 -27.76 -0.75
N HIS A 705 34.41 -28.60 -1.81
CA HIS A 705 33.26 -29.27 -2.39
C HIS A 705 33.63 -30.57 -3.14
N GLU A 706 32.63 -31.41 -3.43
CA GLU A 706 32.79 -32.75 -4.03
C GLU A 706 32.76 -32.78 -5.58
N TYR A 707 32.60 -31.63 -6.25
CA TYR A 707 32.42 -31.55 -7.71
C TYR A 707 33.71 -31.48 -8.52
N GLU A 708 33.72 -32.11 -9.69
CA GLU A 708 34.80 -32.00 -10.67
C GLU A 708 34.91 -30.57 -11.24
N LEU A 709 36.13 -30.02 -11.29
CA LEU A 709 36.34 -28.72 -11.91
C LEU A 709 36.18 -28.81 -13.43
N PRO A 710 35.25 -28.05 -14.04
CA PRO A 710 35.00 -28.13 -15.48
C PRO A 710 36.18 -27.56 -16.27
N ARG A 711 36.42 -28.09 -17.47
CA ARG A 711 37.41 -27.53 -18.39
C ARG A 711 36.90 -26.22 -18.97
N VAL A 712 37.49 -25.11 -18.52
CA VAL A 712 37.14 -23.75 -18.98
C VAL A 712 38.28 -23.16 -19.82
N ARG A 713 37.98 -22.70 -21.04
CA ARG A 713 38.96 -22.15 -22.00
C ARG A 713 39.03 -20.62 -21.98
N THR A 714 38.01 -19.94 -21.47
CA THR A 714 37.93 -18.48 -21.46
C THR A 714 37.63 -17.92 -20.08
N GLU A 715 38.29 -16.81 -19.74
CA GLU A 715 38.05 -16.09 -18.48
C GLU A 715 36.60 -15.61 -18.32
N ARG A 716 35.93 -15.28 -19.43
CA ARG A 716 34.50 -14.91 -19.39
C ARG A 716 33.61 -16.04 -18.87
N PHE A 717 33.88 -17.30 -19.25
CA PHE A 717 33.11 -18.43 -18.76
C PHE A 717 33.52 -18.81 -17.33
N LYS A 718 34.81 -18.67 -16.99
CA LYS A 718 35.32 -18.91 -15.62
C LYS A 718 34.65 -18.01 -14.58
N ARG A 719 34.35 -16.77 -14.96
CA ARG A 719 33.79 -15.75 -14.05
C ARG A 719 32.27 -15.80 -13.88
N VAL A 720 31.53 -16.59 -14.66
CA VAL A 720 30.08 -16.78 -14.46
C VAL A 720 29.83 -17.49 -13.14
N PHE A 721 28.72 -17.18 -12.47
CA PHE A 721 28.34 -17.68 -11.14
C PHE A 721 28.81 -19.12 -10.82
N VAL A 722 28.36 -20.13 -11.57
CA VAL A 722 28.64 -21.55 -11.26
C VAL A 722 30.14 -21.82 -11.22
N ASN A 723 30.85 -21.43 -12.29
CA ASN A 723 32.29 -21.63 -12.37
C ASN A 723 33.03 -20.77 -11.35
N ARG A 724 32.60 -19.53 -11.15
CA ARG A 724 33.18 -18.62 -10.15
C ARG A 724 33.11 -19.24 -8.75
N CYS A 725 31.98 -19.86 -8.39
CA CYS A 725 31.83 -20.58 -7.13
C CYS A 725 32.72 -21.84 -7.06
N LEU A 726 32.73 -22.67 -8.11
CA LEU A 726 33.57 -23.88 -8.19
C LEU A 726 35.07 -23.54 -8.04
N PHE A 727 35.55 -22.46 -8.66
CA PHE A 727 36.96 -22.07 -8.59
C PHE A 727 37.33 -21.26 -7.34
N ASN A 728 36.38 -20.63 -6.65
CA ASN A 728 36.66 -19.78 -5.48
C ASN A 728 36.40 -20.46 -4.14
N PHE A 729 35.51 -21.46 -4.07
CA PHE A 729 35.21 -22.20 -2.84
C PHE A 729 36.00 -23.51 -2.75
N ILE A 730 37.25 -23.47 -3.23
CA ILE A 730 38.24 -24.55 -3.13
C ILE A 730 38.77 -24.62 -1.70
#